data_AF-A0A9P1JZD9-F1
#
_entry.id   AF-A0A9P1JZD9-F1
#
_cell.length_a   1.000
_cell.length_b   1.000
_cell.length_c   1.000
_cell.angle_alpha   90.00
_cell.angle_beta   90.00
_cell.angle_gamma   90.00
#
_symmetry.space_group_name_H-M   'P 1'
#
loop_
_entity.id
_entity.type
_entity.pdbx_description
1 polymer ?
#
loop_
_entity_poly.entity_id
_entity_poly.type
_entity_poly.pdbx_seq_one_letter_code
_entity_poly.pdbx_strand_id
1 'polypeptide(L)'
;MLIRLVVTWDEVPDLDYELEIRDGLTTGWPGAASNPALIPAGGGRCVVNVVGGYTYGVRLRARAVGGVSGWTPEQTIAATGDDVPPGPPTDMVVTEVYGGAVFMFTPPTDADTLEVRFYAAPSDDETAAVLVGAGLRRVTLTGLPAGTTRWVWAASVDTSGNEAEWLSLGPVTALLIEPGDLAAELGERIERLSDVDPASLDLAGEAALEAVLAAHEVRLGAQRRLAQAMTGVDDTIDGVRDRLAGVETGLQQETTIRTDETAALTQSLTTLGAVVEDNTAAIQAEQTARADAYEALAESVTLVAAQAGSALAAVQSEAQTRASEDEALSSRIDTVVADTAHNAAAILAEQTARINADGALANTLTSVSAQATRARTFRQATAPATPQVGDLWYDTASNNSPKRWSGTGWESTEDPRIAATAAVVAAEQTARADGDSALASSISSVSAQASRSRTFRQSAAPAAPQVGDVWYDTANGNAAKRYNGTAWELVDDARLAANAAAITSEATARADGDAALTTQVNTAISKADRVRTFRQASAPGAPQPGDVWFDMANNSAPKRWSGIAWESAEDPRIGQNTAAIASEATTRASADTALGQRIDTVVADVNTNAAAIQSEATARANADSALSNTLTSVSAQATRARTFRQSAAPASPQAGDVWYDTSANNVAKRWSGTAWESTEDPRIGQNVAAITSEATARANADSALANTLTTVQTTVGEHTATIQQQAQSIDGLSAQYTVKVDVNGYVSGFGLATTAKDGVPSSTFTVLAEKFEITAPGGSKISPFVVQNGTVYLRSVVIGTGWIGDTHIGPNGIDAKHLKASSVLTDSIRIGSASGSTLSTVASNAATGAQDPAARINAGSTSINPGKIIVKGSNTLTSVGGWFYGNTTEIDGGKIAAETVTAREVKASEPHR
;
A
#
# COMPACT_ATOMS: atom_id res chain seq x y z
N MET A 1 -70.65 13.13 105.61
CA MET A 1 -71.96 13.37 106.26
C MET A 1 -72.57 14.61 105.63
N LEU A 2 -73.89 14.64 105.41
CA LEU A 2 -74.58 15.87 104.97
C LEU A 2 -75.01 16.67 106.20
N ILE A 3 -74.67 17.96 106.23
CA ILE A 3 -75.05 18.90 107.30
C ILE A 3 -75.73 20.14 106.69
N ARG A 4 -76.50 20.87 107.50
CA ARG A 4 -77.29 22.02 107.06
C ARG A 4 -76.47 23.31 107.12
N LEU A 5 -75.97 23.77 105.97
CA LEU A 5 -75.40 25.10 105.83
C LEU A 5 -76.54 26.12 105.83
N VAL A 6 -76.50 27.08 106.77
CA VAL A 6 -77.44 28.19 106.85
C VAL A 6 -76.76 29.45 106.30
N VAL A 7 -77.34 30.03 105.26
CA VAL A 7 -76.89 31.30 104.66
C VAL A 7 -77.92 32.36 105.02
N THR A 8 -77.48 33.55 105.46
CA THR A 8 -78.37 34.68 105.82
C THR A 8 -77.86 35.98 105.21
N TRP A 9 -78.77 36.94 104.99
CA TRP A 9 -78.47 38.27 104.46
C TRP A 9 -79.53 39.29 104.89
N ASP A 10 -79.17 40.57 104.85
CA ASP A 10 -80.11 41.67 105.07
C ASP A 10 -81.08 41.79 103.88
N GLU A 11 -82.39 41.74 104.14
CA GLU A 11 -83.40 41.81 103.10
C GLU A 11 -83.69 43.24 102.60
N VAL A 12 -83.97 43.33 101.31
CA VAL A 12 -84.60 44.48 100.66
C VAL A 12 -86.05 44.07 100.38
N PRO A 13 -87.07 44.81 100.88
CA PRO A 13 -88.47 44.46 100.67
C PRO A 13 -88.85 44.30 99.19
N ASP A 14 -89.81 43.40 98.94
CA ASP A 14 -90.44 43.15 97.63
C ASP A 14 -89.49 42.67 96.51
N LEU A 15 -88.31 42.12 96.85
CA LEU A 15 -87.36 41.50 95.90
C LEU A 15 -87.18 40.01 96.16
N ASP A 16 -87.17 39.22 95.08
CA ASP A 16 -86.73 37.83 95.11
C ASP A 16 -85.19 37.76 95.11
N TYR A 17 -84.63 36.62 95.48
CA TYR A 17 -83.19 36.39 95.53
C TYR A 17 -82.78 35.15 94.75
N GLU A 18 -81.57 35.17 94.20
CA GLU A 18 -80.89 33.99 93.67
C GLU A 18 -79.62 33.74 94.46
N LEU A 19 -79.46 32.50 94.92
CA LEU A 19 -78.30 32.02 95.67
C LEU A 19 -77.49 31.04 94.82
N GLU A 20 -76.18 31.26 94.74
CA GLU A 20 -75.20 30.30 94.23
C GLU A 20 -74.22 29.89 95.33
N ILE A 21 -73.92 28.59 95.36
CA ILE A 21 -72.93 27.98 96.25
C ILE A 21 -71.98 27.13 95.39
N ARG A 22 -70.67 27.23 95.65
CA ARG A 22 -69.64 26.36 95.09
C ARG A 22 -68.86 25.67 96.23
N ASP A 23 -68.34 24.49 95.96
CA ASP A 23 -67.34 23.89 96.86
C ASP A 23 -66.00 24.64 96.77
N GLY A 24 -65.16 24.49 97.80
CA GLY A 24 -63.81 25.04 97.82
C GLY A 24 -62.79 24.28 96.96
N LEU A 25 -63.21 23.27 96.18
CA LEU A 25 -62.34 22.43 95.34
C LEU A 25 -62.37 22.87 93.87
N THR A 26 -63.45 23.49 93.42
CA THR A 26 -63.68 23.94 92.05
C THR A 26 -63.33 25.42 91.88
N THR A 27 -62.57 25.75 90.83
CA THR A 27 -61.99 27.09 90.60
C THR A 27 -62.90 28.08 89.87
N GLY A 28 -64.15 27.71 89.61
CA GLY A 28 -65.13 28.55 88.92
C GLY A 28 -66.54 28.35 89.46
N TRP A 29 -67.37 29.38 89.31
CA TRP A 29 -68.81 29.29 89.61
C TRP A 29 -69.52 28.41 88.58
N PRO A 30 -70.48 27.57 88.99
CA PRO A 30 -71.23 26.76 88.04
C PRO A 30 -72.07 27.70 87.16
N GLY A 31 -71.89 27.58 85.83
CA GLY A 31 -72.50 28.48 84.86
C GLY A 31 -74.02 28.30 84.75
N ALA A 32 -74.68 29.17 83.97
CA ALA A 32 -76.15 29.28 83.86
C ALA A 32 -76.93 28.02 83.38
N ALA A 33 -76.29 26.87 83.24
CA ALA A 33 -76.93 25.56 83.11
C ALA A 33 -77.31 24.93 84.47
N SER A 34 -76.63 25.31 85.57
CA SER A 34 -77.13 25.05 86.93
C SER A 34 -78.12 26.14 87.31
N ASN A 35 -79.38 25.77 87.50
CA ASN A 35 -80.44 26.70 87.87
C ASN A 35 -80.19 27.19 89.32
N PRO A 36 -79.89 28.48 89.58
CA PRO A 36 -79.61 28.97 90.92
C PRO A 36 -80.87 28.88 91.80
N ALA A 37 -80.69 28.76 93.12
CA ALA A 37 -81.82 28.63 94.02
C ALA A 37 -82.59 29.96 94.10
N LEU A 38 -83.78 29.99 93.50
CA LEU A 38 -84.71 31.11 93.58
C LEU A 38 -85.42 31.09 94.93
N ILE A 39 -85.25 32.17 95.68
CA ILE A 39 -85.77 32.37 97.03
C ILE A 39 -86.74 33.57 96.98
N PRO A 40 -88.05 33.36 97.21
CA PRO A 40 -89.03 34.44 97.17
C PRO A 40 -88.77 35.53 98.23
N ALA A 41 -89.27 36.74 97.97
CA ALA A 41 -89.26 37.85 98.93
C ALA A 41 -89.84 37.49 100.32
N GLY A 42 -89.22 37.97 101.40
CA GLY A 42 -89.61 37.65 102.80
C GLY A 42 -88.88 36.42 103.35
N GLY A 43 -87.60 36.26 103.02
CA GLY A 43 -86.81 35.06 103.26
C GLY A 43 -85.30 35.28 103.27
N GLY A 44 -84.80 36.17 104.14
CA GLY A 44 -83.37 36.50 104.36
C GLY A 44 -82.50 35.36 104.92
N ARG A 45 -82.92 34.10 104.71
CA ARG A 45 -82.29 32.88 105.18
C ARG A 45 -82.57 31.74 104.19
N CYS A 46 -81.51 31.12 103.67
CA CYS A 46 -81.57 29.84 102.97
C CYS A 46 -80.91 28.74 103.82
N VAL A 47 -81.38 27.49 103.66
CA VAL A 47 -80.78 26.31 104.30
C VAL A 47 -80.52 25.27 103.22
N VAL A 48 -79.26 24.84 103.08
CA VAL A 48 -78.82 23.89 102.04
C VAL A 48 -78.06 22.74 102.69
N ASN A 49 -78.34 21.50 102.27
CA ASN A 49 -77.59 20.34 102.72
C ASN A 49 -76.25 20.28 101.95
N VAL A 50 -75.14 20.37 102.67
CA VAL A 50 -73.77 20.33 102.11
C VAL A 50 -72.94 19.23 102.78
N VAL A 51 -71.82 18.84 102.19
CA VAL A 51 -70.91 17.87 102.82
C VAL A 51 -70.11 18.59 103.92
N GLY A 52 -70.21 18.11 105.16
CA GLY A 52 -69.46 18.64 106.31
C GLY A 52 -67.96 18.39 106.20
N GLY A 53 -67.17 19.24 106.85
CA GLY A 53 -65.70 19.24 106.78
C GLY A 53 -65.11 20.05 105.61
N TYR A 54 -65.96 20.66 104.78
CA TYR A 54 -65.55 21.49 103.65
C TYR A 54 -65.87 22.97 103.86
N THR A 55 -65.12 23.82 103.15
CA THR A 55 -65.38 25.25 103.03
C THR A 55 -66.09 25.52 101.71
N TYR A 56 -67.14 26.35 101.74
CA TYR A 56 -67.97 26.68 100.59
C TYR A 56 -67.90 28.17 100.26
N GLY A 57 -67.84 28.46 98.96
CA GLY A 57 -67.98 29.80 98.42
C GLY A 57 -69.45 30.11 98.15
N VAL A 58 -69.95 31.25 98.63
CA VAL A 58 -71.37 31.63 98.56
C VAL A 58 -71.51 33.04 97.97
N ARG A 59 -72.48 33.24 97.08
CA ARG A 59 -72.85 34.57 96.56
C ARG A 59 -74.35 34.69 96.29
N LEU A 60 -74.86 35.91 96.39
CA LEU A 60 -76.27 36.24 96.27
C LEU A 60 -76.47 37.32 95.20
N ARG A 61 -77.65 37.36 94.56
CA ARG A 61 -78.12 38.56 93.83
C ARG A 61 -79.62 38.74 94.01
N ALA A 62 -80.09 39.98 93.90
CA ALA A 62 -81.51 40.29 93.92
C ALA A 62 -82.12 40.17 92.51
N ARG A 63 -83.41 39.82 92.45
CA ARG A 63 -84.21 39.66 91.25
C ARG A 63 -85.51 40.45 91.38
N ALA A 64 -85.86 41.17 90.32
CA ALA A 64 -87.10 41.91 90.17
C ALA A 64 -87.76 41.57 88.83
N VAL A 65 -89.02 41.95 88.66
CA VAL A 65 -89.78 41.76 87.41
C VAL A 65 -89.11 42.43 86.19
N GLY A 66 -88.23 43.42 86.42
CA GLY A 66 -87.46 44.11 85.38
C GLY A 66 -86.01 43.64 85.16
N GLY A 67 -85.48 42.69 85.93
CA GLY A 67 -84.09 42.22 85.79
C GLY A 67 -83.46 41.66 87.08
N VAL A 68 -82.16 41.35 87.03
CA VAL A 68 -81.36 40.90 88.19
C VAL A 68 -80.22 41.87 88.48
N SER A 69 -79.78 41.94 89.74
CA SER A 69 -78.59 42.71 90.12
C SER A 69 -77.29 42.01 89.68
N GLY A 70 -76.17 42.72 89.84
CA GLY A 70 -74.87 42.04 89.95
C GLY A 70 -74.85 41.11 91.17
N TRP A 71 -73.96 40.11 91.13
CA TRP A 71 -73.66 39.26 92.27
C TRP A 71 -72.96 40.05 93.38
N THR A 72 -73.22 39.68 94.64
CA THR A 72 -72.38 40.10 95.77
C THR A 72 -70.93 39.63 95.57
N PRO A 73 -69.96 40.27 96.26
CA PRO A 73 -68.69 39.62 96.54
C PRO A 73 -68.90 38.23 97.15
N GLU A 74 -67.98 37.31 96.87
CA GLU A 74 -68.00 35.97 97.46
C GLU A 74 -67.83 36.05 98.98
N GLN A 75 -68.60 35.25 99.71
CA GLN A 75 -68.42 34.99 101.13
C GLN A 75 -68.05 33.51 101.33
N THR A 76 -67.14 33.26 102.25
CA THR A 76 -66.51 31.94 102.44
C THR A 76 -66.95 31.37 103.79
N ILE A 77 -67.67 30.25 103.78
CA ILE A 77 -68.26 29.65 104.99
C ILE A 77 -67.72 28.24 105.19
N ALA A 78 -67.18 27.95 106.39
CA ALA A 78 -66.79 26.60 106.78
C ALA A 78 -68.00 25.83 107.34
N ALA A 79 -68.21 24.59 106.89
CA ALA A 79 -69.32 23.76 107.31
C ALA A 79 -68.83 22.67 108.29
N THR A 80 -68.98 22.93 109.59
CA THR A 80 -68.69 22.01 110.71
C THR A 80 -69.97 21.70 111.49
N GLY A 81 -70.14 20.45 111.93
CA GLY A 81 -71.29 20.03 112.73
C GLY A 81 -71.10 20.28 114.23
N ASP A 82 -72.10 19.89 115.02
CA ASP A 82 -71.97 19.71 116.47
C ASP A 82 -71.80 18.21 116.78
N ASP A 83 -70.97 17.91 117.78
CA ASP A 83 -70.59 16.56 118.22
C ASP A 83 -71.11 16.26 119.66
N VAL A 84 -71.86 17.19 120.28
CA VAL A 84 -72.39 17.05 121.65
C VAL A 84 -73.85 16.55 121.62
N PRO A 85 -74.16 15.31 122.07
CA PRO A 85 -75.54 14.83 122.11
C PRO A 85 -76.38 15.56 123.19
N PRO A 86 -77.70 15.65 123.00
CA PRO A 86 -78.61 16.34 123.92
C PRO A 86 -78.85 15.54 125.21
N GLY A 87 -79.44 16.16 126.23
CA GLY A 87 -79.76 15.48 127.49
C GLY A 87 -80.81 14.36 127.35
N PRO A 88 -81.04 13.55 128.40
CA PRO A 88 -82.14 12.57 128.43
C PRO A 88 -83.51 13.24 128.65
N PRO A 89 -84.62 12.60 128.24
CA PRO A 89 -85.97 13.10 128.53
C PRO A 89 -86.31 13.00 130.03
N THR A 90 -87.21 13.87 130.49
CA THR A 90 -87.66 13.93 131.90
C THR A 90 -89.18 13.75 132.02
N ASP A 91 -89.69 13.64 133.26
CA ASP A 91 -91.12 13.55 133.57
C ASP A 91 -91.89 12.42 132.85
N MET A 92 -91.24 11.26 132.65
CA MET A 92 -91.83 10.12 131.93
C MET A 92 -93.06 9.56 132.67
N VAL A 93 -94.22 9.60 132.01
CA VAL A 93 -95.47 8.98 132.44
C VAL A 93 -95.89 7.94 131.41
N VAL A 94 -96.05 6.70 131.87
CA VAL A 94 -96.52 5.57 131.05
C VAL A 94 -97.99 5.28 131.39
N THR A 95 -98.82 5.08 130.38
CA THR A 95 -100.22 4.65 130.52
C THR A 95 -100.46 3.45 129.62
N GLU A 96 -100.65 2.28 130.21
CA GLU A 96 -101.00 1.04 129.50
C GLU A 96 -102.39 1.17 128.87
N VAL A 97 -102.55 0.68 127.63
CA VAL A 97 -103.83 0.73 126.89
C VAL A 97 -104.09 -0.59 126.17
N TYR A 98 -105.31 -0.78 125.66
CA TYR A 98 -105.63 -1.95 124.85
C TYR A 98 -104.76 -1.97 123.57
N GLY A 99 -103.98 -3.04 123.40
CA GLY A 99 -103.09 -3.23 122.25
C GLY A 99 -101.82 -2.35 122.25
N GLY A 100 -101.45 -1.74 123.37
CA GLY A 100 -100.33 -0.79 123.39
C GLY A 100 -100.04 -0.09 124.72
N ALA A 101 -99.25 0.99 124.64
CA ALA A 101 -99.00 1.92 125.74
C ALA A 101 -98.79 3.35 125.22
N VAL A 102 -99.20 4.35 126.00
CA VAL A 102 -98.95 5.78 125.75
C VAL A 102 -97.86 6.27 126.68
N PHE A 103 -96.83 6.88 126.11
CA PHE A 103 -95.74 7.53 126.85
C PHE A 103 -95.92 9.05 126.71
N MET A 104 -95.83 9.79 127.81
CA MET A 104 -95.76 11.25 127.84
C MET A 104 -94.54 11.70 128.63
N PHE A 105 -93.87 12.76 128.20
CA PHE A 105 -92.60 13.21 128.78
C PHE A 105 -92.30 14.67 128.44
N THR A 106 -91.38 15.26 129.20
CA THR A 106 -90.72 16.53 128.90
C THR A 106 -89.45 16.26 128.09
N PRO A 107 -89.29 16.83 126.88
CA PRO A 107 -88.05 16.71 126.12
C PRO A 107 -86.92 17.52 126.77
N PRO A 108 -85.65 17.24 126.43
CA PRO A 108 -84.51 18.06 126.81
C PRO A 108 -84.65 19.54 126.45
N THR A 109 -83.90 20.38 127.16
CA THR A 109 -83.86 21.83 126.92
C THR A 109 -82.83 22.26 125.89
N ASP A 110 -82.02 21.33 125.38
CA ASP A 110 -80.99 21.58 124.38
C ASP A 110 -81.65 22.04 123.06
N ALA A 111 -81.23 23.21 122.56
CA ALA A 111 -81.99 24.01 121.61
C ALA A 111 -82.13 23.39 120.20
N ASP A 112 -81.36 22.34 119.94
CA ASP A 112 -81.24 21.57 118.72
C ASP A 112 -81.75 20.12 118.86
N THR A 113 -82.40 19.77 119.98
CA THR A 113 -83.10 18.49 120.16
C THR A 113 -84.14 18.29 119.05
N LEU A 114 -84.00 17.22 118.26
CA LEU A 114 -84.86 16.87 117.14
C LEU A 114 -86.04 15.99 117.58
N GLU A 115 -85.76 14.91 118.30
CA GLU A 115 -86.75 13.92 118.73
C GLU A 115 -86.26 13.09 119.92
N VAL A 116 -87.19 12.42 120.61
CA VAL A 116 -86.90 11.31 121.52
C VAL A 116 -87.38 10.01 120.88
N ARG A 117 -86.46 9.08 120.66
CA ARG A 117 -86.70 7.73 120.13
C ARG A 117 -87.03 6.77 121.25
N PHE A 118 -87.92 5.82 120.97
CA PHE A 118 -88.34 4.76 121.88
C PHE A 118 -88.02 3.40 121.27
N TYR A 119 -87.26 2.60 122.01
CA TYR A 119 -86.82 1.27 121.61
C TYR A 119 -87.45 0.22 122.52
N ALA A 120 -87.79 -0.96 121.99
CA ALA A 120 -88.39 -2.01 122.80
C ALA A 120 -87.94 -3.43 122.41
N ALA A 121 -87.83 -4.30 123.42
CA ALA A 121 -87.37 -5.68 123.32
C ALA A 121 -88.32 -6.67 124.04
N PRO A 122 -88.20 -7.99 123.78
CA PRO A 122 -88.92 -9.03 124.54
C PRO A 122 -88.44 -9.19 126.00
N SER A 123 -87.24 -8.70 126.31
CA SER A 123 -86.48 -8.92 127.54
C SER A 123 -85.59 -7.71 127.83
N ASP A 124 -85.01 -7.65 129.03
CA ASP A 124 -84.05 -6.61 129.44
C ASP A 124 -82.68 -6.79 128.74
N ASP A 125 -82.67 -6.54 127.43
CA ASP A 125 -81.52 -6.63 126.53
C ASP A 125 -81.63 -5.55 125.45
N GLU A 126 -80.84 -4.48 125.62
CA GLU A 126 -80.76 -3.34 124.68
C GLU A 126 -80.30 -3.75 123.29
N THR A 127 -79.49 -4.81 123.16
CA THR A 127 -78.99 -5.28 121.87
C THR A 127 -80.06 -6.01 121.05
N ALA A 128 -81.15 -6.43 121.70
CA ALA A 128 -82.34 -7.00 121.09
C ALA A 128 -83.48 -5.98 120.90
N ALA A 129 -83.27 -4.70 121.25
CA ALA A 129 -84.29 -3.67 121.14
C ALA A 129 -84.39 -3.09 119.73
N VAL A 130 -85.61 -2.87 119.26
CA VAL A 130 -85.90 -2.24 117.96
C VAL A 130 -86.62 -0.91 118.15
N LEU A 131 -86.41 0.03 117.23
CA LEU A 131 -87.12 1.32 117.25
C LEU A 131 -88.62 1.08 117.03
N VAL A 132 -89.44 1.45 118.02
CA VAL A 132 -90.90 1.26 118.00
C VAL A 132 -91.69 2.56 117.97
N GLY A 133 -91.03 3.72 118.13
CA GLY A 133 -91.64 5.02 117.94
C GLY A 133 -90.65 6.17 118.16
N ALA A 134 -91.02 7.37 117.75
CA ALA A 134 -90.27 8.60 118.04
C ALA A 134 -91.24 9.78 118.18
N GLY A 135 -90.84 10.81 118.93
CA GLY A 135 -91.62 12.04 119.11
C GLY A 135 -91.01 12.98 120.15
N LEU A 136 -91.57 14.19 120.29
CA LEU A 136 -91.01 15.23 121.17
C LEU A 136 -91.68 15.39 122.54
N ARG A 137 -92.86 14.80 122.76
CA ARG A 137 -93.63 14.93 124.05
C ARG A 137 -94.55 13.77 124.36
N ARG A 138 -95.02 13.06 123.34
CA ARG A 138 -95.90 11.92 123.44
C ARG A 138 -95.54 10.91 122.36
N VAL A 139 -95.42 9.65 122.74
CA VAL A 139 -95.31 8.51 121.83
C VAL A 139 -96.41 7.52 122.17
N THR A 140 -96.90 6.75 121.21
CA THR A 140 -97.89 5.70 121.47
C THR A 140 -97.45 4.43 120.76
N LEU A 141 -97.07 3.46 121.57
CA LEU A 141 -96.64 2.13 121.15
C LEU A 141 -97.87 1.31 120.82
N THR A 142 -98.15 1.08 119.55
CA THR A 142 -99.31 0.33 119.06
C THR A 142 -98.91 -1.01 118.48
N GLY A 143 -99.78 -2.02 118.60
CA GLY A 143 -99.55 -3.36 118.01
C GLY A 143 -98.86 -4.34 118.96
N LEU A 144 -98.86 -4.04 120.27
CA LEU A 144 -98.57 -5.06 121.28
C LEU A 144 -99.76 -6.02 121.37
N PRO A 145 -99.56 -7.36 121.27
CA PRO A 145 -100.63 -8.30 121.56
C PRO A 145 -101.08 -8.14 123.02
N ALA A 146 -102.39 -8.23 123.26
CA ALA A 146 -102.96 -8.06 124.59
C ALA A 146 -102.32 -9.00 125.63
N GLY A 147 -102.03 -8.48 126.82
CA GLY A 147 -101.31 -9.20 127.88
C GLY A 147 -99.80 -9.40 127.65
N THR A 148 -99.22 -8.86 126.58
CA THR A 148 -97.77 -8.98 126.30
C THR A 148 -96.99 -7.85 126.96
N THR A 149 -95.97 -8.21 127.75
CA THR A 149 -94.98 -7.28 128.30
C THR A 149 -93.82 -7.05 127.32
N ARG A 150 -93.29 -5.83 127.27
CA ARG A 150 -92.03 -5.45 126.58
C ARG A 150 -91.15 -4.64 127.52
N TRP A 151 -89.85 -4.78 127.41
CA TRP A 151 -88.89 -3.85 128.01
C TRP A 151 -88.69 -2.67 127.06
N VAL A 152 -88.62 -1.44 127.59
CA VAL A 152 -88.63 -0.21 126.80
C VAL A 152 -87.53 0.75 127.27
N TRP A 153 -86.88 1.41 126.32
CA TRP A 153 -85.88 2.46 126.52
C TRP A 153 -86.23 3.71 125.71
N ALA A 154 -85.71 4.86 126.11
CA ALA A 154 -85.83 6.10 125.35
C ALA A 154 -84.49 6.86 125.24
N ALA A 155 -84.23 7.47 124.08
CA ALA A 155 -83.01 8.24 123.84
C ALA A 155 -83.32 9.52 123.05
N SER A 156 -82.71 10.63 123.45
CA SER A 156 -82.83 11.92 122.75
C SER A 156 -81.86 11.99 121.58
N VAL A 157 -82.24 12.70 120.52
CA VAL A 157 -81.43 12.88 119.30
C VAL A 157 -81.49 14.35 118.88
N ASP A 158 -80.35 14.91 118.48
CA ASP A 158 -80.26 16.30 117.98
C ASP A 158 -80.48 16.43 116.45
N THR A 159 -80.39 17.66 115.95
CA THR A 159 -80.48 17.94 114.50
C THR A 159 -79.20 17.67 113.70
N SER A 160 -78.08 17.38 114.36
CA SER A 160 -76.83 16.92 113.74
C SER A 160 -76.84 15.40 113.51
N GLY A 161 -77.58 14.65 114.33
CA GLY A 161 -77.71 13.20 114.33
C GLY A 161 -77.03 12.47 115.49
N ASN A 162 -76.55 13.18 116.53
CA ASN A 162 -76.00 12.53 117.72
C ASN A 162 -77.14 12.04 118.62
N GLU A 163 -76.98 10.84 119.19
CA GLU A 163 -77.98 10.19 120.05
C GLU A 163 -77.42 10.03 121.48
N ALA A 164 -78.27 10.34 122.47
CA ALA A 164 -77.94 10.31 123.88
C ALA A 164 -77.85 8.89 124.45
N GLU A 165 -77.27 8.76 125.65
CA GLU A 165 -77.30 7.50 126.42
C GLU A 165 -78.76 7.06 126.70
N TRP A 166 -79.03 5.77 126.55
CA TRP A 166 -80.39 5.23 126.59
C TRP A 166 -80.96 5.19 128.02
N LEU A 167 -82.10 5.85 128.23
CA LEU A 167 -82.85 5.82 129.47
C LEU A 167 -83.77 4.58 129.49
N SER A 168 -83.43 3.57 130.30
CA SER A 168 -84.33 2.43 130.54
C SER A 168 -85.60 2.86 131.28
N LEU A 169 -86.76 2.46 130.75
CA LEU A 169 -88.09 2.71 131.31
C LEU A 169 -88.70 1.45 131.95
N GLY A 170 -88.01 0.30 131.84
CA GLY A 170 -88.45 -0.97 132.39
C GLY A 170 -89.57 -1.67 131.59
N PRO A 171 -90.26 -2.64 132.20
CA PRO A 171 -91.31 -3.43 131.56
C PRO A 171 -92.66 -2.72 131.48
N VAL A 172 -93.33 -2.79 130.33
CA VAL A 172 -94.65 -2.22 130.04
C VAL A 172 -95.54 -3.27 129.37
N THR A 173 -96.80 -3.40 129.78
CA THR A 173 -97.73 -4.47 129.37
C THR A 173 -98.99 -3.91 128.70
N ALA A 174 -99.44 -4.52 127.61
CA ALA A 174 -100.70 -4.11 126.95
C ALA A 174 -101.93 -4.67 127.69
N LEU A 175 -102.96 -3.84 127.90
CA LEU A 175 -104.19 -4.27 128.57
C LEU A 175 -104.93 -5.37 127.80
N LEU A 176 -105.54 -6.30 128.54
CA LEU A 176 -106.33 -7.41 128.05
C LEU A 176 -107.83 -7.11 128.12
N ILE A 177 -108.57 -7.49 127.08
CA ILE A 177 -110.04 -7.60 127.12
C ILE A 177 -110.35 -9.04 127.49
N GLU A 178 -111.05 -9.27 128.60
CA GLU A 178 -111.49 -10.60 129.00
C GLU A 178 -112.91 -10.90 128.47
N PRO A 179 -113.28 -12.18 128.28
CA PRO A 179 -114.62 -12.57 127.79
C PRO A 179 -115.81 -12.16 128.69
N GLY A 180 -115.57 -11.51 129.83
CA GLY A 180 -116.61 -10.93 130.70
C GLY A 180 -116.92 -9.45 130.42
N ASP A 181 -116.00 -8.68 129.84
CA ASP A 181 -116.10 -7.20 129.80
C ASP A 181 -117.32 -6.72 129.01
N LEU A 182 -117.57 -7.33 127.85
CA LEU A 182 -118.74 -7.03 127.02
C LEU A 182 -120.05 -7.54 127.64
N ALA A 183 -119.99 -8.53 128.53
CA ALA A 183 -121.16 -9.05 129.24
C ALA A 183 -121.57 -8.15 130.41
N ALA A 184 -120.62 -7.48 131.07
CA ALA A 184 -120.90 -6.48 132.11
C ALA A 184 -121.65 -5.25 131.54
N GLU A 185 -121.12 -4.66 130.46
CA GLU A 185 -121.72 -3.50 129.77
C GLU A 185 -123.12 -3.80 129.21
N LEU A 186 -123.37 -5.03 128.73
CA LEU A 186 -124.70 -5.45 128.29
C LEU A 186 -125.64 -5.77 129.47
N GLY A 187 -125.10 -6.24 130.60
CA GLY A 187 -125.85 -6.46 131.84
C GLY A 187 -126.50 -5.18 132.37
N GLU A 188 -125.69 -4.14 132.62
CA GLU A 188 -126.20 -2.83 133.11
C GLU A 188 -127.22 -2.19 132.15
N ARG A 189 -127.11 -2.45 130.85
CA ARG A 189 -128.05 -1.93 129.84
C ARG A 189 -129.36 -2.70 129.77
N ILE A 190 -129.37 -3.99 130.11
CA ILE A 190 -130.58 -4.83 130.13
C ILE A 190 -131.37 -4.64 131.43
N GLU A 191 -130.70 -4.52 132.57
CA GLU A 191 -131.34 -4.29 133.87
C GLU A 191 -132.18 -2.99 133.87
N ARG A 192 -131.67 -1.95 133.20
CA ARG A 192 -132.37 -0.68 132.94
C ARG A 192 -133.54 -0.73 131.94
N LEU A 193 -133.77 -1.87 131.27
CA LEU A 193 -134.91 -2.07 130.35
C LEU A 193 -136.07 -2.84 131.02
N SER A 194 -135.83 -3.48 132.17
CA SER A 194 -136.85 -4.13 133.01
C SER A 194 -137.78 -3.14 133.72
N ASP A 195 -137.32 -1.90 133.96
CA ASP A 195 -138.04 -0.87 134.75
C ASP A 195 -139.14 -0.12 133.96
N VAL A 196 -139.42 -0.50 132.70
CA VAL A 196 -140.41 0.18 131.85
C VAL A 196 -141.81 -0.39 132.06
N ASP A 197 -142.66 0.36 132.76
CA ASP A 197 -144.06 -0.01 133.01
C ASP A 197 -144.87 -0.12 131.68
N PRO A 198 -145.45 -1.29 131.36
CA PRO A 198 -146.24 -1.50 130.14
C PRO A 198 -147.58 -0.75 130.11
N ALA A 199 -147.98 -0.04 131.16
CA ALA A 199 -149.19 0.79 131.20
C ALA A 199 -149.14 2.08 130.32
N SER A 200 -148.09 2.25 129.49
CA SER A 200 -147.72 3.51 128.83
C SER A 200 -147.94 3.54 127.29
N LEU A 201 -148.61 2.54 126.71
CA LEU A 201 -148.78 2.38 125.26
C LEU A 201 -150.18 2.82 124.78
N ASP A 202 -150.26 3.87 123.96
CA ASP A 202 -151.48 4.28 123.24
C ASP A 202 -151.23 4.72 121.77
N LEU A 203 -152.25 4.46 120.96
CA LEU A 203 -152.54 4.55 119.51
C LEU A 203 -151.68 5.35 118.48
N ALA A 204 -150.39 5.65 118.70
CA ALA A 204 -149.61 6.54 117.80
C ALA A 204 -148.65 5.87 116.80
N GLY A 205 -148.40 4.56 116.88
CA GLY A 205 -147.19 3.94 116.29
C GLY A 205 -147.21 3.59 114.79
N GLU A 206 -148.37 3.32 114.19
CA GLU A 206 -148.44 2.47 112.99
C GLU A 206 -147.97 3.16 111.69
N ALA A 207 -148.31 4.43 111.49
CA ALA A 207 -147.95 5.19 110.29
C ALA A 207 -146.44 5.53 110.17
N ALA A 208 -145.69 5.45 111.27
CA ALA A 208 -144.26 5.70 111.26
C ALA A 208 -143.46 4.54 110.62
N LEU A 209 -144.03 3.32 110.62
CA LEU A 209 -143.33 2.11 110.21
C LEU A 209 -143.21 1.97 108.67
N GLU A 210 -144.26 2.30 107.91
CA GLU A 210 -144.23 2.25 106.44
C GLU A 210 -143.18 3.20 105.83
N ALA A 211 -143.09 4.43 106.37
CA ALA A 211 -142.16 5.43 105.86
C ALA A 211 -140.69 4.99 105.99
N VAL A 212 -140.35 4.28 107.07
CA VAL A 212 -139.01 3.73 107.29
C VAL A 212 -138.72 2.56 106.34
N LEU A 213 -139.70 1.69 106.07
CA LEU A 213 -139.55 0.57 105.14
C LEU A 213 -139.30 1.04 103.70
N ALA A 214 -140.09 1.99 103.20
CA ALA A 214 -139.92 2.55 101.86
C ALA A 214 -138.53 3.21 101.66
N ALA A 215 -138.06 3.95 102.67
CA ALA A 215 -136.71 4.52 102.66
C ALA A 215 -135.61 3.44 102.66
N HIS A 216 -135.85 2.31 103.33
CA HIS A 216 -134.92 1.18 103.37
C HIS A 216 -134.79 0.48 102.00
N GLU A 217 -135.90 0.25 101.29
CA GLU A 217 -135.87 -0.34 99.94
C GLU A 217 -135.13 0.52 98.92
N VAL A 218 -135.37 1.84 98.93
CA VAL A 218 -134.62 2.80 98.08
C VAL A 218 -133.13 2.75 98.41
N ARG A 219 -132.75 2.60 99.68
CA ARG A 219 -131.34 2.44 100.10
C ARG A 219 -130.74 1.13 99.58
N LEU A 220 -131.43 0.00 99.67
CA LEU A 220 -130.96 -1.26 99.05
C LEU A 220 -130.86 -1.14 97.53
N GLY A 221 -131.80 -0.45 96.88
CA GLY A 221 -131.76 -0.17 95.45
C GLY A 221 -130.58 0.71 95.04
N ALA A 222 -130.11 1.62 95.90
CA ALA A 222 -128.86 2.35 95.71
C ALA A 222 -127.63 1.46 95.93
N GLN A 223 -127.60 0.67 97.01
CA GLN A 223 -126.48 -0.23 97.34
C GLN A 223 -126.26 -1.31 96.27
N ARG A 224 -127.32 -1.90 95.70
CA ARG A 224 -127.23 -2.87 94.60
C ARG A 224 -126.65 -2.25 93.32
N ARG A 225 -127.03 -1.02 92.98
CA ARG A 225 -126.46 -0.28 91.82
C ARG A 225 -125.00 0.10 92.05
N LEU A 226 -124.62 0.47 93.28
CA LEU A 226 -123.23 0.71 93.64
C LEU A 226 -122.38 -0.57 93.49
N ALA A 227 -122.85 -1.71 93.99
CA ALA A 227 -122.16 -2.99 93.82
C ALA A 227 -121.98 -3.37 92.34
N GLN A 228 -123.01 -3.21 91.50
CA GLN A 228 -122.90 -3.43 90.06
C GLN A 228 -121.93 -2.47 89.36
N ALA A 229 -121.88 -1.20 89.79
CA ALA A 229 -120.93 -0.23 89.28
C ALA A 229 -119.48 -0.54 89.70
N MET A 230 -119.28 -1.08 90.92
CA MET A 230 -117.97 -1.57 91.37
C MET A 230 -117.50 -2.75 90.51
N THR A 231 -118.33 -3.78 90.30
CA THR A 231 -117.97 -4.92 89.42
C THR A 231 -117.63 -4.47 88.00
N GLY A 232 -118.39 -3.53 87.41
CA GLY A 232 -118.05 -2.99 86.09
C GLY A 232 -116.77 -2.16 86.04
N VAL A 233 -116.33 -1.60 87.18
CA VAL A 233 -115.01 -0.97 87.33
C VAL A 233 -113.93 -2.04 87.46
N ASP A 234 -114.15 -3.11 88.22
CA ASP A 234 -113.22 -4.24 88.33
C ASP A 234 -112.99 -4.92 86.97
N ASP A 235 -114.07 -5.22 86.21
CA ASP A 235 -114.00 -5.74 84.83
C ASP A 235 -113.18 -4.81 83.91
N THR A 236 -113.30 -3.49 84.10
CA THR A 236 -112.56 -2.49 83.33
C THR A 236 -111.08 -2.44 83.74
N ILE A 237 -110.77 -2.59 85.03
CA ILE A 237 -109.40 -2.65 85.56
C ILE A 237 -108.70 -3.92 85.06
N ASP A 238 -109.38 -5.06 85.07
CA ASP A 238 -108.85 -6.34 84.59
C ASP A 238 -108.61 -6.28 83.07
N GLY A 239 -109.57 -5.76 82.28
CA GLY A 239 -109.38 -5.52 80.85
C GLY A 239 -108.28 -4.50 80.51
N VAL A 240 -107.94 -3.58 81.42
CA VAL A 240 -106.76 -2.71 81.31
C VAL A 240 -105.48 -3.45 81.68
N ARG A 241 -105.51 -4.33 82.69
CA ARG A 241 -104.35 -5.14 83.13
C ARG A 241 -103.91 -6.12 82.03
N ASP A 242 -104.85 -6.82 81.40
CA ASP A 242 -104.57 -7.73 80.28
C ASP A 242 -103.96 -6.99 79.09
N ARG A 243 -104.47 -5.80 78.77
CA ARG A 243 -103.91 -4.93 77.73
C ARG A 243 -102.50 -4.43 78.08
N LEU A 244 -102.24 -4.13 79.35
CA LEU A 244 -100.90 -3.74 79.82
C LEU A 244 -99.92 -4.91 79.70
N ALA A 245 -100.28 -6.11 80.16
CA ALA A 245 -99.46 -7.31 80.02
C ALA A 245 -99.15 -7.65 78.56
N GLY A 246 -100.12 -7.45 77.65
CA GLY A 246 -99.90 -7.58 76.21
C GLY A 246 -98.90 -6.55 75.65
N VAL A 247 -98.97 -5.30 76.10
CA VAL A 247 -98.02 -4.24 75.72
C VAL A 247 -96.62 -4.52 76.30
N GLU A 248 -96.51 -4.96 77.55
CA GLU A 248 -95.25 -5.36 78.19
C GLU A 248 -94.58 -6.51 77.45
N THR A 249 -95.35 -7.54 77.07
CA THR A 249 -94.86 -8.69 76.28
C THR A 249 -94.37 -8.25 74.90
N GLY A 250 -95.13 -7.38 74.21
CA GLY A 250 -94.73 -6.82 72.92
C GLY A 250 -93.48 -5.94 73.00
N LEU A 251 -93.34 -5.14 74.06
CA LEU A 251 -92.17 -4.29 74.30
C LEU A 251 -90.92 -5.13 74.62
N GLN A 252 -91.06 -6.22 75.38
CA GLN A 252 -89.98 -7.18 75.59
C GLN A 252 -89.53 -7.81 74.26
N GLN A 253 -90.48 -8.25 73.42
CA GLN A 253 -90.16 -8.84 72.12
C GLN A 253 -89.45 -7.85 71.18
N GLU A 254 -89.93 -6.60 71.08
CA GLU A 254 -89.28 -5.51 70.34
C GLU A 254 -87.87 -5.22 70.87
N THR A 255 -87.68 -5.26 72.19
CA THR A 255 -86.36 -5.05 72.82
C THR A 255 -85.38 -6.18 72.47
N THR A 256 -85.83 -7.44 72.48
CA THR A 256 -85.02 -8.58 72.04
C THR A 256 -84.65 -8.46 70.56
N ILE A 257 -85.63 -8.20 69.67
CA ILE A 257 -85.40 -8.04 68.23
C ILE A 257 -84.37 -6.95 67.94
N ARG A 258 -84.50 -5.76 68.55
CA ARG A 258 -83.52 -4.67 68.38
C ARG A 258 -82.15 -5.01 68.93
N THR A 259 -82.07 -5.82 69.99
CA THR A 259 -80.80 -6.29 70.56
C THR A 259 -80.10 -7.24 69.60
N ASP A 260 -80.83 -8.20 69.04
CA ASP A 260 -80.32 -9.17 68.06
C ASP A 260 -79.92 -8.47 66.73
N GLU A 261 -80.73 -7.53 66.24
CA GLU A 261 -80.39 -6.69 65.08
C GLU A 261 -79.13 -5.84 65.33
N THR A 262 -79.00 -5.24 66.52
CA THR A 262 -77.82 -4.45 66.90
C THR A 262 -76.58 -5.34 67.01
N ALA A 263 -76.71 -6.56 67.53
CA ALA A 263 -75.63 -7.54 67.57
C ALA A 263 -75.21 -7.99 66.15
N ALA A 264 -76.16 -8.27 65.26
CA ALA A 264 -75.91 -8.64 63.88
C ALA A 264 -75.26 -7.48 63.07
N LEU A 265 -75.70 -6.24 63.29
CA LEU A 265 -75.09 -5.04 62.71
C LEU A 265 -73.67 -4.82 63.24
N THR A 266 -73.44 -5.02 64.54
CA THR A 266 -72.11 -4.93 65.16
C THR A 266 -71.16 -5.98 64.58
N GLN A 267 -71.61 -7.24 64.49
CA GLN A 267 -70.86 -8.34 63.86
C GLN A 267 -70.51 -8.02 62.39
N SER A 268 -71.46 -7.47 61.64
CA SER A 268 -71.26 -7.04 60.24
C SER A 268 -70.24 -5.90 60.13
N LEU A 269 -70.28 -4.94 61.06
CA LEU A 269 -69.32 -3.83 61.14
C LEU A 269 -67.92 -4.31 61.51
N THR A 270 -67.79 -5.28 62.42
CA THR A 270 -66.51 -5.92 62.75
C THR A 270 -65.92 -6.67 61.55
N THR A 271 -66.74 -7.44 60.82
CA THR A 271 -66.30 -8.11 59.58
C THR A 271 -65.90 -7.10 58.49
N LEU A 272 -66.65 -6.00 58.32
CA LEU A 272 -66.28 -4.93 57.39
C LEU A 272 -64.96 -4.25 57.81
N GLY A 273 -64.75 -4.01 59.11
CA GLY A 273 -63.50 -3.48 59.65
C GLY A 273 -62.30 -4.35 59.30
N ALA A 274 -62.38 -5.66 59.58
CA ALA A 274 -61.33 -6.61 59.22
C ALA A 274 -61.04 -6.63 57.71
N VAL A 275 -62.09 -6.62 56.86
CA VAL A 275 -61.93 -6.54 55.39
C VAL A 275 -61.30 -5.21 54.96
N VAL A 276 -61.56 -4.10 55.64
CA VAL A 276 -60.92 -2.80 55.36
C VAL A 276 -59.45 -2.81 55.80
N GLU A 277 -59.11 -3.43 56.93
CA GLU A 277 -57.72 -3.62 57.39
C GLU A 277 -56.92 -4.52 56.44
N ASP A 278 -57.48 -5.67 56.03
CA ASP A 278 -56.89 -6.58 55.04
C ASP A 278 -56.66 -5.87 53.69
N ASN A 279 -57.65 -5.14 53.18
CA ASN A 279 -57.51 -4.35 51.95
C ASN A 279 -56.44 -3.25 52.10
N THR A 280 -56.35 -2.61 53.27
CA THR A 280 -55.32 -1.59 53.54
C THR A 280 -53.93 -2.20 53.52
N ALA A 281 -53.75 -3.37 54.15
CA ALA A 281 -52.49 -4.11 54.13
C ALA A 281 -52.12 -4.62 52.72
N ALA A 282 -53.10 -5.08 51.94
CA ALA A 282 -52.90 -5.50 50.56
C ALA A 282 -52.49 -4.33 49.64
N ILE A 283 -53.13 -3.16 49.79
CA ILE A 283 -52.77 -1.94 49.05
C ILE A 283 -51.36 -1.46 49.42
N GLN A 284 -50.97 -1.54 50.70
CA GLN A 284 -49.61 -1.20 51.12
C GLN A 284 -48.58 -2.17 50.52
N ALA A 285 -48.82 -3.48 50.57
CA ALA A 285 -47.95 -4.49 49.97
C ALA A 285 -47.79 -4.30 48.45
N GLU A 286 -48.87 -3.99 47.74
CA GLU A 286 -48.85 -3.68 46.30
C GLU A 286 -48.09 -2.38 45.98
N GLN A 287 -48.16 -1.35 46.85
CA GLN A 287 -47.37 -0.13 46.68
C GLN A 287 -45.87 -0.38 46.90
N THR A 288 -45.48 -1.16 47.92
CA THR A 288 -44.08 -1.57 48.10
C THR A 288 -43.59 -2.41 46.92
N ALA A 289 -44.33 -3.44 46.50
CA ALA A 289 -43.95 -4.28 45.37
C ALA A 289 -43.79 -3.49 44.05
N ARG A 290 -44.57 -2.42 43.85
CA ARG A 290 -44.39 -1.48 42.73
C ARG A 290 -43.18 -0.58 42.89
N ALA A 291 -42.88 -0.10 44.09
CA ALA A 291 -41.66 0.67 44.36
C ALA A 291 -40.41 -0.17 44.06
N ASP A 292 -40.32 -1.38 44.62
CA ASP A 292 -39.25 -2.35 44.39
C ASP A 292 -39.08 -2.65 42.88
N ALA A 293 -40.19 -2.84 42.17
CA ALA A 293 -40.19 -3.10 40.72
C ALA A 293 -39.74 -1.88 39.89
N TYR A 294 -40.06 -0.64 40.32
CA TYR A 294 -39.57 0.57 39.68
C TYR A 294 -38.08 0.82 39.97
N GLU A 295 -37.59 0.48 41.17
CA GLU A 295 -36.18 0.59 41.52
C GLU A 295 -35.33 -0.43 40.73
N ALA A 296 -35.75 -1.70 40.68
CA ALA A 296 -35.11 -2.72 39.84
C ALA A 296 -35.17 -2.37 38.33
N LEU A 297 -36.23 -1.71 37.87
CA LEU A 297 -36.30 -1.19 36.50
C LEU A 297 -35.34 -0.02 36.28
N ALA A 298 -35.17 0.89 37.25
CA ALA A 298 -34.22 1.99 37.19
C ALA A 298 -32.76 1.50 37.19
N GLU A 299 -32.44 0.48 38.00
CA GLU A 299 -31.15 -0.22 37.93
C GLU A 299 -30.93 -0.85 36.55
N SER A 300 -31.93 -1.57 36.03
CA SER A 300 -31.85 -2.22 34.70
C SER A 300 -31.64 -1.20 33.57
N VAL A 301 -32.36 -0.08 33.59
CA VAL A 301 -32.18 1.04 32.63
C VAL A 301 -30.79 1.66 32.77
N THR A 302 -30.28 1.82 33.99
CA THR A 302 -28.93 2.37 34.25
C THR A 302 -27.85 1.43 33.72
N LEU A 303 -28.00 0.11 33.93
CA LEU A 303 -27.10 -0.91 33.40
C LEU A 303 -27.11 -0.94 31.86
N VAL A 304 -28.30 -0.89 31.24
CA VAL A 304 -28.44 -0.84 29.78
C VAL A 304 -27.84 0.45 29.21
N ALA A 305 -27.99 1.59 29.88
CA ALA A 305 -27.35 2.84 29.48
C ALA A 305 -25.81 2.76 29.56
N ALA A 306 -25.27 2.15 30.62
CA ALA A 306 -23.82 1.92 30.76
C ALA A 306 -23.28 0.94 29.70
N GLN A 307 -24.03 -0.12 29.37
CA GLN A 307 -23.68 -1.04 28.30
C GLN A 307 -23.73 -0.37 26.93
N ALA A 308 -24.76 0.45 26.65
CA ALA A 308 -24.89 1.22 25.41
C ALA A 308 -23.76 2.26 25.25
N GLY A 309 -23.41 2.98 26.33
CA GLY A 309 -22.26 3.89 26.33
C GLY A 309 -20.93 3.16 26.08
N SER A 310 -20.75 1.98 26.68
CA SER A 310 -19.56 1.14 26.45
C SER A 310 -19.47 0.63 25.01
N ALA A 311 -20.60 0.19 24.45
CA ALA A 311 -20.69 -0.25 23.06
C ALA A 311 -20.45 0.90 22.07
N LEU A 312 -20.98 2.09 22.34
CA LEU A 312 -20.74 3.29 21.54
C LEU A 312 -19.25 3.68 21.54
N ALA A 313 -18.58 3.64 22.70
CA ALA A 313 -17.15 3.90 22.79
C ALA A 313 -16.32 2.87 22.02
N ALA A 314 -16.68 1.58 22.08
CA ALA A 314 -16.02 0.53 21.31
C ALA A 314 -16.19 0.73 19.79
N VAL A 315 -17.41 1.05 19.33
CA VAL A 315 -17.69 1.36 17.91
C VAL A 315 -16.96 2.63 17.44
N GLN A 316 -16.84 3.65 18.28
CA GLN A 316 -16.06 4.85 17.96
C GLN A 316 -14.55 4.55 17.85
N SER A 317 -14.01 3.71 18.74
CA SER A 317 -12.61 3.26 18.69
C SER A 317 -12.31 2.42 17.45
N GLU A 318 -13.21 1.50 17.09
CA GLU A 318 -13.16 0.70 15.86
C GLU A 318 -13.22 1.60 14.60
N ALA A 319 -14.13 2.57 14.57
CA ALA A 319 -14.27 3.50 13.46
C ALA A 319 -13.03 4.40 13.28
N GLN A 320 -12.43 4.87 14.38
CA GLN A 320 -11.16 5.61 14.34
C GLN A 320 -10.00 4.73 13.86
N THR A 321 -9.93 3.49 14.33
CA THR A 321 -8.88 2.53 13.93
C THR A 321 -8.95 2.26 12.42
N ARG A 322 -10.13 1.96 11.88
CA ARG A 322 -10.33 1.75 10.45
C ARG A 322 -10.02 2.99 9.62
N ALA A 323 -10.42 4.19 10.08
CA ALA A 323 -10.09 5.43 9.38
C ALA A 323 -8.57 5.64 9.27
N SER A 324 -7.81 5.39 10.35
CA SER A 324 -6.35 5.45 10.31
C SER A 324 -5.70 4.33 9.49
N GLU A 325 -6.30 3.14 9.43
CA GLU A 325 -5.85 2.06 8.52
C GLU A 325 -6.11 2.43 7.04
N ASP A 326 -7.26 3.03 6.71
CA ASP A 326 -7.60 3.50 5.36
C ASP A 326 -6.72 4.70 4.95
N GLU A 327 -6.42 5.64 5.85
CA GLU A 327 -5.45 6.73 5.62
C GLU A 327 -4.03 6.20 5.37
N ALA A 328 -3.60 5.18 6.12
CA ALA A 328 -2.31 4.51 5.91
C ALA A 328 -2.30 3.69 4.61
N LEU A 329 -3.43 3.09 4.21
CA LEU A 329 -3.58 2.37 2.96
C LEU A 329 -3.57 3.33 1.77
N SER A 330 -4.25 4.47 1.85
CA SER A 330 -4.19 5.56 0.86
C SER A 330 -2.76 6.07 0.72
N SER A 331 -2.07 6.37 1.83
CA SER A 331 -0.67 6.81 1.82
C SER A 331 0.27 5.81 1.15
N ARG A 332 0.01 4.50 1.31
CA ARG A 332 0.73 3.43 0.61
C ARG A 332 0.37 3.35 -0.88
N ILE A 333 -0.89 3.59 -1.25
CA ILE A 333 -1.33 3.67 -2.65
C ILE A 333 -0.67 4.86 -3.33
N ASP A 334 -0.68 6.04 -2.72
CA ASP A 334 -0.02 7.26 -3.21
C ASP A 334 1.49 7.04 -3.37
N THR A 335 2.13 6.32 -2.43
CA THR A 335 3.53 5.90 -2.56
C THR A 335 3.75 4.97 -3.75
N VAL A 336 2.91 3.96 -3.95
CA VAL A 336 3.01 3.03 -5.11
C VAL A 336 2.71 3.75 -6.44
N VAL A 337 1.83 4.74 -6.45
CA VAL A 337 1.57 5.60 -7.62
C VAL A 337 2.78 6.50 -7.91
N ALA A 338 3.41 7.08 -6.88
CA ALA A 338 4.65 7.85 -7.02
C ALA A 338 5.81 6.97 -7.51
N ASP A 339 5.99 5.77 -6.96
CA ASP A 339 7.01 4.81 -7.37
C ASP A 339 6.78 4.30 -8.79
N THR A 340 5.54 4.03 -9.21
CA THR A 340 5.24 3.62 -10.59
C THR A 340 5.41 4.78 -11.58
N ALA A 341 5.08 6.02 -11.21
CA ALA A 341 5.40 7.21 -12.00
C ALA A 341 6.92 7.45 -12.10
N HIS A 342 7.66 7.27 -11.00
CA HIS A 342 9.11 7.37 -10.97
C HIS A 342 9.77 6.27 -11.83
N ASN A 343 9.31 5.02 -11.71
CA ASN A 343 9.76 3.92 -12.55
C ASN A 343 9.45 4.15 -14.03
N ALA A 344 8.28 4.68 -14.38
CA ALA A 344 7.96 5.06 -15.76
C ALA A 344 8.90 6.16 -16.28
N ALA A 345 9.19 7.19 -15.47
CA ALA A 345 10.15 8.23 -15.81
C ALA A 345 11.59 7.71 -15.91
N ALA A 346 12.01 6.79 -15.04
CA ALA A 346 13.32 6.15 -15.07
C ALA A 346 13.48 5.22 -16.28
N ILE A 347 12.44 4.47 -16.65
CA ILE A 347 12.40 3.67 -17.89
C ILE A 347 12.47 4.59 -19.11
N LEU A 348 11.76 5.71 -19.13
CA LEU A 348 11.82 6.68 -20.24
C LEU A 348 13.20 7.37 -20.32
N ALA A 349 13.83 7.64 -19.18
CA ALA A 349 15.18 8.17 -19.09
C ALA A 349 16.23 7.15 -19.55
N GLU A 350 16.11 5.87 -19.18
CA GLU A 350 16.95 4.77 -19.64
C GLU A 350 16.75 4.49 -21.14
N GLN A 351 15.51 4.54 -21.64
CA GLN A 351 15.23 4.48 -23.09
C GLN A 351 15.88 5.65 -23.82
N THR A 352 15.78 6.87 -23.29
CA THR A 352 16.43 8.06 -23.85
C THR A 352 17.95 7.95 -23.78
N ALA A 353 18.50 7.43 -22.68
CA ALA A 353 19.93 7.18 -22.50
C ALA A 353 20.45 6.12 -23.46
N ARG A 354 19.69 5.05 -23.72
CA ARG A 354 20.00 4.04 -24.74
C ARG A 354 19.88 4.60 -26.15
N ILE A 355 18.82 5.32 -26.50
CA ILE A 355 18.71 6.00 -27.81
C ILE A 355 19.89 6.95 -28.04
N ASN A 356 20.31 7.69 -27.00
CA ASN A 356 21.49 8.55 -27.05
C ASN A 356 22.81 7.76 -27.10
N ALA A 357 22.92 6.61 -26.41
CA ALA A 357 24.10 5.75 -26.42
C ALA A 357 24.24 4.96 -27.73
N ASP A 358 23.14 4.49 -28.30
CA ASP A 358 23.06 3.82 -29.60
C ASP A 358 23.26 4.82 -30.74
N GLY A 359 22.71 6.04 -30.61
CA GLY A 359 23.02 7.16 -31.51
C GLY A 359 24.49 7.58 -31.40
N ALA A 360 25.06 7.64 -30.20
CA ALA A 360 26.48 7.87 -29.98
C ALA A 360 27.35 6.70 -30.48
N LEU A 361 26.88 5.46 -30.39
CA LEU A 361 27.57 4.27 -30.88
C LEU A 361 27.51 4.18 -32.41
N ALA A 362 26.39 4.55 -33.04
CA ALA A 362 26.26 4.69 -34.48
C ALA A 362 27.14 5.85 -35.02
N ASN A 363 27.17 6.98 -34.31
CA ASN A 363 28.11 8.07 -34.58
C ASN A 363 29.56 7.64 -34.33
N THR A 364 29.84 6.79 -33.34
CA THR A 364 31.18 6.24 -33.07
C THR A 364 31.58 5.20 -34.11
N LEU A 365 30.66 4.39 -34.62
CA LEU A 365 30.90 3.45 -35.72
C LEU A 365 31.16 4.19 -37.04
N THR A 366 30.39 5.25 -37.31
CA THR A 366 30.61 6.20 -38.41
C THR A 366 31.94 6.95 -38.23
N SER A 367 32.28 7.35 -37.00
CA SER A 367 33.53 8.03 -36.68
C SER A 367 34.73 7.09 -36.67
N VAL A 368 34.60 5.80 -36.35
CA VAL A 368 35.69 4.81 -36.39
C VAL A 368 35.94 4.34 -37.82
N SER A 369 34.91 4.25 -38.64
CA SER A 369 35.07 4.04 -40.09
C SER A 369 35.66 5.27 -40.81
N ALA A 370 35.50 6.49 -40.26
CA ALA A 370 36.16 7.70 -40.74
C ALA A 370 37.57 7.95 -40.15
N GLN A 371 37.77 7.74 -38.85
CA GLN A 371 39.02 8.03 -38.11
C GLN A 371 40.03 6.88 -38.19
N ALA A 372 40.36 6.44 -39.40
CA ALA A 372 41.49 5.56 -39.67
C ALA A 372 42.87 6.28 -39.51
N THR A 373 42.98 7.22 -38.57
CA THR A 373 44.11 8.13 -38.34
C THR A 373 44.38 8.27 -36.84
N ARG A 374 45.54 7.82 -36.37
CA ARG A 374 45.93 7.84 -34.95
C ARG A 374 46.43 9.22 -34.53
N ALA A 375 45.87 9.75 -33.44
CA ALA A 375 46.51 10.82 -32.68
C ALA A 375 47.86 10.35 -32.08
N ARG A 376 48.79 11.29 -31.91
CA ARG A 376 50.16 11.05 -31.43
C ARG A 376 50.34 11.62 -30.04
N THR A 377 51.18 10.96 -29.23
CA THR A 377 51.48 11.39 -27.86
C THR A 377 52.96 11.79 -27.75
N PHE A 378 53.20 13.03 -27.33
CA PHE A 378 54.53 13.59 -27.12
C PHE A 378 54.81 13.75 -25.61
N ARG A 379 56.07 13.54 -25.20
CA ARG A 379 56.55 13.81 -23.83
C ARG A 379 57.89 14.54 -23.92
N GLN A 380 57.87 15.85 -23.70
CA GLN A 380 59.02 16.74 -23.90
C GLN A 380 58.77 18.11 -23.24
N ALA A 381 59.84 18.91 -23.07
CA ALA A 381 59.79 20.20 -22.39
C ALA A 381 59.29 21.37 -23.27
N THR A 382 59.15 21.15 -24.58
CA THR A 382 58.73 22.17 -25.56
C THR A 382 57.53 21.69 -26.36
N ALA A 383 56.66 22.61 -26.78
CA ALA A 383 55.48 22.27 -27.56
C ALA A 383 55.88 21.60 -28.90
N PRO A 384 55.27 20.45 -29.28
CA PRO A 384 55.49 19.83 -30.58
C PRO A 384 55.14 20.78 -31.73
N ALA A 385 56.00 20.85 -32.75
CA ALA A 385 55.99 21.90 -33.77
C ALA A 385 55.03 21.67 -34.96
N THR A 386 54.55 20.45 -35.17
CA THR A 386 53.60 20.10 -36.25
C THR A 386 52.45 19.20 -35.76
N PRO A 387 51.67 19.65 -34.75
CA PRO A 387 50.59 18.85 -34.16
C PRO A 387 49.38 18.71 -35.09
N GLN A 388 48.68 17.58 -34.97
CA GLN A 388 47.40 17.31 -35.61
C GLN A 388 46.28 17.42 -34.57
N VAL A 389 45.04 17.70 -35.01
CA VAL A 389 43.87 17.84 -34.12
C VAL A 389 43.71 16.57 -33.28
N GLY A 390 43.78 16.72 -31.96
CA GLY A 390 43.68 15.61 -31.01
C GLY A 390 45.01 14.99 -30.57
N ASP A 391 46.17 15.43 -31.08
CA ASP A 391 47.47 15.06 -30.50
C ASP A 391 47.56 15.46 -29.02
N LEU A 392 48.32 14.69 -28.25
CA LEU A 392 48.53 14.88 -26.80
C LEU A 392 50.00 15.22 -26.52
N TRP A 393 50.24 16.13 -25.58
CA TRP A 393 51.57 16.52 -25.12
C TRP A 393 51.58 16.55 -23.59
N TYR A 394 52.43 15.73 -22.97
CA TYR A 394 52.78 15.90 -21.57
C TYR A 394 53.97 16.86 -21.49
N ASP A 395 53.73 18.03 -20.90
CA ASP A 395 54.74 19.06 -20.74
C ASP A 395 55.67 18.69 -19.58
N THR A 396 56.86 18.19 -19.91
CA THR A 396 57.83 17.72 -18.90
C THR A 396 58.51 18.86 -18.15
N ALA A 397 58.35 20.12 -18.58
CA ALA A 397 58.79 21.29 -17.81
C ALA A 397 57.72 21.71 -16.80
N SER A 398 56.44 21.55 -17.14
CA SER A 398 55.28 21.82 -16.28
C SER A 398 54.85 20.58 -15.48
N ASN A 399 55.77 19.86 -14.81
CA ASN A 399 55.47 18.68 -13.96
C ASN A 399 54.66 17.55 -14.67
N ASN A 400 54.89 17.31 -15.97
CA ASN A 400 54.09 16.42 -16.83
C ASN A 400 52.62 16.84 -17.01
N SER A 401 52.29 18.13 -16.85
CA SER A 401 50.95 18.68 -17.10
C SER A 401 50.43 18.22 -18.48
N PRO A 402 49.29 17.49 -18.53
CA PRO A 402 48.74 16.96 -19.77
C PRO A 402 48.03 18.06 -20.57
N LYS A 403 48.43 18.20 -21.83
CA LYS A 403 47.90 19.17 -22.79
C LYS A 403 47.44 18.47 -24.07
N ARG A 404 46.41 19.01 -24.74
CA ARG A 404 45.85 18.49 -26.00
C ARG A 404 45.84 19.57 -27.08
N TRP A 405 46.12 19.21 -28.32
CA TRP A 405 46.02 20.13 -29.45
C TRP A 405 44.58 20.21 -29.97
N SER A 406 43.95 21.37 -29.85
CA SER A 406 42.57 21.60 -30.29
C SER A 406 42.45 21.84 -31.81
N GLY A 407 43.56 22.11 -32.47
CA GLY A 407 43.62 22.56 -33.87
C GLY A 407 44.23 23.95 -34.00
N THR A 408 44.04 24.80 -32.98
CA THR A 408 44.56 26.18 -32.93
C THR A 408 45.50 26.44 -31.75
N GLY A 409 45.49 25.59 -30.71
CA GLY A 409 46.36 25.75 -29.53
C GLY A 409 46.57 24.46 -28.73
N TRP A 410 47.52 24.49 -27.80
CA TRP A 410 47.73 23.46 -26.78
C TRP A 410 46.98 23.84 -25.51
N GLU A 411 45.92 23.11 -25.19
CA GLU A 411 45.03 23.37 -24.04
C GLU A 411 45.31 22.38 -22.89
N SER A 412 45.27 22.84 -21.64
CA SER A 412 45.50 21.99 -20.45
C SER A 412 44.26 21.14 -20.11
N THR A 413 44.48 19.98 -19.48
CA THR A 413 43.43 19.03 -19.11
C THR A 413 43.42 18.64 -17.62
N GLU A 414 43.81 19.57 -16.73
CA GLU A 414 43.78 19.40 -15.27
C GLU A 414 42.45 19.83 -14.62
N ASP A 415 42.07 19.20 -13.50
CA ASP A 415 40.78 19.44 -12.81
C ASP A 415 40.92 20.45 -11.66
N PRO A 416 40.29 21.64 -11.73
CA PRO A 416 40.42 22.68 -10.72
C PRO A 416 39.74 22.36 -9.38
N ARG A 417 38.87 21.33 -9.29
CA ARG A 417 38.09 21.01 -8.07
C ARG A 417 38.96 20.46 -6.93
N ILE A 418 40.11 19.88 -7.26
CA ILE A 418 41.04 19.28 -6.29
C ILE A 418 41.57 20.36 -5.31
N ALA A 419 41.89 21.55 -5.81
CA ALA A 419 42.35 22.67 -4.99
C ALA A 419 41.25 23.23 -4.06
N ALA A 420 40.00 23.27 -4.53
CA ALA A 420 38.87 23.77 -3.74
C ALA A 420 38.54 22.85 -2.54
N THR A 421 38.57 21.54 -2.76
CA THR A 421 38.22 20.53 -1.73
C THR A 421 39.14 20.62 -0.51
N ALA A 422 40.45 20.87 -0.73
CA ALA A 422 41.43 20.98 0.35
C ALA A 422 41.15 22.15 1.31
N ALA A 423 40.60 23.27 0.82
CA ALA A 423 40.28 24.44 1.64
C ALA A 423 39.04 24.20 2.53
N VAL A 424 38.03 23.47 2.04
CA VAL A 424 36.78 23.20 2.78
C VAL A 424 37.04 22.31 4.00
N VAL A 425 37.90 21.28 3.86
CA VAL A 425 38.21 20.34 4.95
C VAL A 425 38.85 21.03 6.15
N ALA A 426 39.66 22.07 5.94
CA ALA A 426 40.32 22.80 7.02
C ALA A 426 39.33 23.61 7.90
N ALA A 427 38.26 24.15 7.30
CA ALA A 427 37.26 24.95 8.04
C ALA A 427 36.37 24.08 8.94
N GLU A 428 35.94 22.91 8.44
CA GLU A 428 35.12 21.94 9.18
C GLU A 428 35.83 21.44 10.47
N GLN A 429 37.17 21.35 10.45
CA GLN A 429 37.95 20.95 11.63
C GLN A 429 37.92 21.99 12.76
N THR A 430 37.77 23.29 12.45
CA THR A 430 37.67 24.32 13.49
C THR A 430 36.30 24.31 14.18
N ALA A 431 35.22 24.25 13.38
CA ALA A 431 33.84 24.38 13.88
C ALA A 431 33.43 23.33 14.92
N ARG A 432 34.02 22.12 14.88
CA ARG A 432 33.70 21.04 15.82
C ARG A 432 34.26 21.26 17.23
N ALA A 433 35.45 21.87 17.36
CA ALA A 433 36.11 22.07 18.65
C ALA A 433 35.36 23.08 19.55
N ASP A 434 34.72 24.08 18.95
CA ASP A 434 33.90 25.07 19.65
C ASP A 434 32.60 24.44 20.19
N GLY A 435 32.01 23.50 19.46
CA GLY A 435 30.77 22.81 19.85
C GLY A 435 30.90 21.94 21.10
N ASP A 436 31.97 21.13 21.18
CA ASP A 436 32.23 20.26 22.34
C ASP A 436 32.44 21.08 23.63
N SER A 437 33.07 22.25 23.51
CA SER A 437 33.33 23.19 24.62
C SER A 437 32.04 23.79 25.20
N ALA A 438 31.02 24.05 24.35
CA ALA A 438 29.73 24.54 24.78
C ALA A 438 28.91 23.47 25.54
N LEU A 439 28.95 22.22 25.08
CA LEU A 439 28.19 21.12 25.68
C LEU A 439 28.64 20.82 27.13
N ALA A 440 29.95 20.83 27.39
CA ALA A 440 30.52 20.61 28.72
C ALA A 440 30.01 21.66 29.76
N SER A 441 29.84 22.90 29.32
CA SER A 441 29.37 24.00 30.18
C SER A 441 27.91 23.81 30.64
N SER A 442 27.05 23.28 29.77
CA SER A 442 25.63 23.03 30.08
C SER A 442 25.46 21.93 31.13
N ILE A 443 26.27 20.87 31.05
CA ILE A 443 26.21 19.72 31.98
C ILE A 443 26.49 20.16 33.43
N SER A 444 27.42 21.12 33.61
CA SER A 444 27.79 21.64 34.93
C SER A 444 26.70 22.50 35.59
N SER A 445 25.73 23.01 34.83
CA SER A 445 24.62 23.81 35.37
C SER A 445 23.49 22.96 35.94
N VAL A 446 23.19 21.81 35.32
CA VAL A 446 22.05 20.94 35.68
C VAL A 446 22.27 20.21 37.01
N SER A 447 23.51 19.84 37.33
CA SER A 447 23.84 19.11 38.56
C SER A 447 23.62 19.92 39.86
N ALA A 448 23.54 21.25 39.77
CA ALA A 448 23.43 22.14 40.93
C ALA A 448 22.01 22.30 41.50
N GLN A 449 20.95 21.89 40.78
CA GLN A 449 19.56 22.21 41.15
C GLN A 449 18.80 21.07 41.87
N ALA A 450 19.41 19.90 42.07
CA ALA A 450 18.71 18.71 42.56
C ALA A 450 18.93 18.44 44.08
N SER A 451 18.03 18.96 44.93
CA SER A 451 17.88 18.53 46.33
C SER A 451 16.46 18.04 46.59
N ARG A 452 16.30 16.82 47.12
CA ARG A 452 14.99 16.16 47.36
C ARG A 452 14.87 15.74 48.81
N SER A 453 13.75 16.06 49.46
CA SER A 453 13.46 15.65 50.84
C SER A 453 13.42 14.13 50.99
N ARG A 454 13.90 13.65 52.14
CA ARG A 454 14.12 12.24 52.45
C ARG A 454 12.98 11.68 53.30
N THR A 455 12.84 10.35 53.32
CA THR A 455 11.85 9.65 54.16
C THR A 455 12.49 8.56 54.99
N PHE A 456 12.17 8.53 56.28
CA PHE A 456 12.71 7.60 57.28
C PHE A 456 11.59 6.74 57.88
N ARG A 457 11.87 5.48 58.22
CA ARG A 457 10.99 4.61 59.02
C ARG A 457 11.81 3.92 60.11
N GLN A 458 11.62 4.34 61.36
CA GLN A 458 12.39 3.84 62.51
C GLN A 458 11.72 4.24 63.84
N SER A 459 12.12 3.61 64.94
CA SER A 459 11.54 3.80 66.28
C SER A 459 12.07 5.01 67.06
N ALA A 460 13.12 5.68 66.57
CA ALA A 460 13.71 6.86 67.18
C ALA A 460 13.88 7.97 66.13
N ALA A 461 13.83 9.23 66.54
CA ALA A 461 13.91 10.37 65.62
C ALA A 461 15.26 10.38 64.85
N PRO A 462 15.27 10.58 63.51
CA PRO A 462 16.51 10.72 62.76
C PRO A 462 17.35 11.92 63.24
N ALA A 463 18.66 11.72 63.39
CA ALA A 463 19.56 12.64 64.10
C ALA A 463 20.06 13.84 63.29
N ALA A 464 19.90 13.84 61.97
CA ALA A 464 20.34 14.94 61.08
C ALA A 464 19.35 15.16 59.91
N PRO A 465 18.10 15.58 60.18
CA PRO A 465 17.09 15.87 59.17
C PRO A 465 17.31 17.21 58.46
N GLN A 466 16.73 17.34 57.27
CA GLN A 466 16.64 18.57 56.50
C GLN A 466 15.17 19.06 56.46
N VAL A 467 14.96 20.36 56.18
CA VAL A 467 13.62 20.94 56.08
C VAL A 467 12.80 20.18 55.04
N GLY A 468 11.62 19.69 55.45
CA GLY A 468 10.72 18.93 54.61
C GLY A 468 10.92 17.41 54.62
N ASP A 469 11.98 16.89 55.26
CA ASP A 469 12.14 15.44 55.51
C ASP A 469 10.94 14.87 56.29
N VAL A 470 10.63 13.60 56.07
CA VAL A 470 9.49 12.88 56.71
C VAL A 470 9.99 11.65 57.47
N TRP A 471 9.44 11.39 58.65
CA TRP A 471 9.75 10.24 59.48
C TRP A 471 8.46 9.57 59.94
N TYR A 472 8.32 8.26 59.69
CA TYR A 472 7.28 7.44 60.28
C TYR A 472 7.83 6.82 61.57
N ASP A 473 7.22 7.18 62.70
CA ASP A 473 7.61 6.75 64.03
C ASP A 473 7.08 5.34 64.31
N THR A 474 7.93 4.33 64.11
CA THR A 474 7.51 2.92 64.21
C THR A 474 7.33 2.45 65.66
N ALA A 475 7.67 3.26 66.67
CA ALA A 475 7.35 2.98 68.07
C ALA A 475 5.92 3.47 68.40
N ASN A 476 5.48 4.56 67.78
CA ASN A 476 4.18 5.18 67.98
C ASN A 476 3.24 4.91 66.78
N GLY A 477 2.98 3.62 66.48
CA GLY A 477 1.96 3.21 65.51
C GLY A 477 2.25 3.54 64.04
N ASN A 478 3.49 3.87 63.68
CA ASN A 478 3.89 4.48 62.39
C ASN A 478 3.38 5.92 62.17
N ALA A 479 3.04 6.67 63.23
CA ALA A 479 2.58 8.06 63.12
C ALA A 479 3.56 8.91 62.29
N ALA A 480 3.03 9.67 61.33
CA ALA A 480 3.84 10.41 60.37
C ALA A 480 4.26 11.76 60.96
N LYS A 481 5.55 12.09 60.85
CA LYS A 481 6.14 13.34 61.34
C LYS A 481 6.95 14.02 60.24
N ARG A 482 6.90 15.34 60.12
CA ARG A 482 7.71 16.15 59.19
C ARG A 482 8.69 17.02 59.95
N TYR A 483 9.92 17.14 59.46
CA TYR A 483 10.89 18.06 60.03
C TYR A 483 10.71 19.47 59.45
N ASN A 484 10.35 20.43 60.30
CA ASN A 484 10.07 21.81 59.90
C ASN A 484 11.33 22.69 59.81
N GLY A 485 12.48 22.20 60.28
CA GLY A 485 13.75 22.93 60.38
C GLY A 485 14.30 23.00 61.81
N THR A 486 13.43 22.88 62.82
CA THR A 486 13.81 22.85 64.24
C THR A 486 13.26 21.65 65.01
N ALA A 487 12.10 21.11 64.60
CA ALA A 487 11.41 20.02 65.29
C ALA A 487 10.74 19.04 64.32
N TRP A 488 10.42 17.85 64.84
CA TRP A 488 9.59 16.84 64.18
C TRP A 488 8.13 16.99 64.62
N GLU A 489 7.29 17.59 63.77
CA GLU A 489 5.86 17.78 64.05
C GLU A 489 5.02 16.64 63.45
N LEU A 490 3.97 16.22 64.16
CA LEU A 490 3.00 15.23 63.66
C LEU A 490 2.21 15.77 62.46
N VAL A 491 1.91 14.88 61.52
CA VAL A 491 1.22 15.18 60.25
C VAL A 491 -0.25 14.70 60.27
N ASP A 492 -0.62 13.87 61.24
CA ASP A 492 -1.91 13.17 61.29
C ASP A 492 -3.05 14.01 61.90
N ASP A 493 -4.24 13.91 61.29
CA ASP A 493 -5.46 14.66 61.61
C ASP A 493 -6.28 13.97 62.73
N ALA A 494 -6.69 14.73 63.76
CA ALA A 494 -7.49 14.25 64.88
C ALA A 494 -8.84 13.61 64.46
N ARG A 495 -9.37 13.95 63.28
CA ARG A 495 -10.54 13.27 62.68
C ARG A 495 -10.34 11.76 62.52
N LEU A 496 -9.11 11.25 62.39
CA LEU A 496 -8.88 9.82 62.17
C LEU A 496 -9.31 8.96 63.37
N ALA A 497 -9.12 9.46 64.60
CA ALA A 497 -9.59 8.81 65.82
C ALA A 497 -11.12 8.92 65.99
N ALA A 498 -11.70 10.08 65.67
CA ALA A 498 -13.15 10.28 65.69
C ALA A 498 -13.87 9.37 64.66
N ASN A 499 -13.31 9.23 63.46
CA ASN A 499 -13.82 8.34 62.43
C ASN A 499 -13.81 6.87 62.87
N ALA A 500 -12.78 6.40 63.57
CA ALA A 500 -12.73 5.03 64.08
C ALA A 500 -13.85 4.72 65.09
N ALA A 501 -14.16 5.68 65.98
CA ALA A 501 -15.29 5.57 66.90
C ALA A 501 -16.64 5.60 66.16
N ALA A 502 -16.81 6.52 65.20
CA ALA A 502 -18.02 6.63 64.39
C ALA A 502 -18.28 5.35 63.56
N ILE A 503 -17.25 4.78 62.92
CA ILE A 503 -17.33 3.51 62.17
C ILE A 503 -17.78 2.35 63.07
N THR A 504 -17.35 2.33 64.34
CA THR A 504 -17.74 1.29 65.30
C THR A 504 -19.22 1.41 65.70
N SER A 505 -19.71 2.64 65.89
CA SER A 505 -21.13 2.91 66.15
C SER A 505 -22.01 2.57 64.94
N GLU A 506 -21.59 2.98 63.75
CA GLU A 506 -22.24 2.69 62.47
C GLU A 506 -22.35 1.19 62.20
N ALA A 507 -21.27 0.43 62.43
CA ALA A 507 -21.26 -1.03 62.26
C ALA A 507 -22.23 -1.74 63.20
N THR A 508 -22.46 -1.19 64.40
CA THR A 508 -23.43 -1.73 65.37
C THR A 508 -24.87 -1.45 64.88
N ALA A 509 -25.15 -0.20 64.50
CA ALA A 509 -26.47 0.19 63.99
C ALA A 509 -26.87 -0.56 62.70
N ARG A 510 -25.89 -0.88 61.83
CA ARG A 510 -26.14 -1.73 60.65
C ARG A 510 -26.48 -3.17 61.03
N ALA A 511 -25.82 -3.78 62.01
CA ALA A 511 -26.13 -5.15 62.41
C ALA A 511 -27.59 -5.30 62.90
N ASP A 512 -28.09 -4.33 63.67
CA ASP A 512 -29.49 -4.29 64.11
C ASP A 512 -30.45 -4.01 62.94
N GLY A 513 -30.06 -3.11 62.02
CA GLY A 513 -30.80 -2.80 60.79
C GLY A 513 -30.92 -4.00 59.83
N ASP A 514 -29.82 -4.72 59.60
CA ASP A 514 -29.75 -5.91 58.76
C ASP A 514 -30.60 -7.06 59.34
N ALA A 515 -30.65 -7.20 60.67
CA ALA A 515 -31.52 -8.16 61.35
C ALA A 515 -33.01 -7.81 61.22
N ALA A 516 -33.37 -6.54 61.38
CA ALA A 516 -34.73 -6.05 61.17
C ALA A 516 -35.17 -6.20 59.70
N LEU A 517 -34.31 -5.82 58.75
CA LEU A 517 -34.53 -5.96 57.31
C LEU A 517 -34.67 -7.44 56.93
N THR A 518 -33.84 -8.34 57.44
CA THR A 518 -33.95 -9.79 57.22
C THR A 518 -35.31 -10.32 57.69
N THR A 519 -35.85 -9.81 58.81
CA THR A 519 -37.18 -10.20 59.30
C THR A 519 -38.31 -9.68 58.39
N GLN A 520 -38.20 -8.44 57.92
CA GLN A 520 -39.17 -7.85 56.97
C GLN A 520 -39.13 -8.55 55.60
N VAL A 521 -37.94 -8.80 55.05
CA VAL A 521 -37.73 -9.48 53.76
C VAL A 521 -38.32 -10.90 53.76
N ASN A 522 -38.11 -11.69 54.82
CA ASN A 522 -38.72 -13.01 54.94
C ASN A 522 -40.26 -12.96 55.03
N THR A 523 -40.81 -11.88 55.61
CA THR A 523 -42.27 -11.64 55.70
C THR A 523 -42.86 -11.15 54.36
N ALA A 524 -42.11 -10.39 53.57
CA ALA A 524 -42.51 -9.95 52.23
C ALA A 524 -42.45 -11.10 51.20
N ILE A 525 -41.37 -11.89 51.21
CA ILE A 525 -41.18 -13.06 50.34
C ILE A 525 -42.31 -14.09 50.47
N SER A 526 -42.92 -14.20 51.67
CA SER A 526 -44.02 -15.12 51.95
C SER A 526 -45.43 -14.56 51.67
N LYS A 527 -45.55 -13.27 51.30
CA LYS A 527 -46.82 -12.63 50.88
C LYS A 527 -46.85 -12.21 49.40
N ALA A 528 -45.72 -12.16 48.72
CA ALA A 528 -45.66 -11.77 47.31
C ALA A 528 -46.26 -12.86 46.41
N ASP A 529 -47.36 -12.55 45.72
CA ASP A 529 -47.94 -13.38 44.67
C ASP A 529 -47.09 -13.25 43.38
N ARG A 530 -45.92 -13.87 43.41
CA ARG A 530 -44.85 -13.67 42.41
C ARG A 530 -45.28 -14.21 41.05
N VAL A 531 -45.27 -13.36 40.03
CA VAL A 531 -45.32 -13.74 38.60
C VAL A 531 -44.39 -14.93 38.34
N ARG A 532 -44.98 -16.09 38.04
CA ARG A 532 -44.26 -17.36 37.91
C ARG A 532 -43.74 -17.50 36.49
N THR A 533 -42.50 -17.93 36.36
CA THR A 533 -41.85 -18.16 35.06
C THR A 533 -41.80 -19.66 34.75
N PHE A 534 -42.57 -20.10 33.76
CA PHE A 534 -42.62 -21.47 33.28
C PHE A 534 -41.72 -21.64 32.04
N ARG A 535 -40.98 -22.75 31.95
CA ARG A 535 -40.17 -23.13 30.77
C ARG A 535 -40.47 -24.57 30.38
N GLN A 536 -41.42 -24.74 29.47
CA GLN A 536 -41.95 -26.04 29.07
C GLN A 536 -42.62 -25.98 27.69
N ALA A 537 -42.82 -27.13 27.04
CA ALA A 537 -43.38 -27.22 25.69
C ALA A 537 -44.92 -27.08 25.61
N SER A 538 -45.61 -27.07 26.76
CA SER A 538 -47.08 -27.01 26.84
C SER A 538 -47.52 -25.88 27.76
N ALA A 539 -48.67 -25.26 27.48
CA ALA A 539 -49.21 -24.18 28.31
C ALA A 539 -49.43 -24.65 29.77
N PRO A 540 -48.96 -23.89 30.79
CA PRO A 540 -49.26 -24.18 32.19
C PRO A 540 -50.78 -24.22 32.45
N GLY A 541 -51.24 -25.20 33.24
CA GLY A 541 -52.66 -25.50 33.41
C GLY A 541 -53.41 -24.73 34.51
N ALA A 542 -52.71 -23.93 35.33
CA ALA A 542 -53.31 -23.10 36.38
C ALA A 542 -52.57 -21.76 36.57
N PRO A 543 -52.46 -20.92 35.53
CA PRO A 543 -51.75 -19.63 35.59
C PRO A 543 -52.50 -18.55 36.38
N GLN A 544 -51.74 -17.66 37.01
CA GLN A 544 -52.22 -16.45 37.67
C GLN A 544 -52.01 -15.24 36.74
N PRO A 545 -52.84 -14.17 36.85
CA PRO A 545 -52.69 -12.97 36.03
C PRO A 545 -51.27 -12.40 36.10
N GLY A 546 -50.62 -12.28 34.95
CA GLY A 546 -49.24 -11.80 34.82
C GLY A 546 -48.16 -12.88 34.72
N ASP A 547 -48.45 -14.16 35.01
CA ASP A 547 -47.53 -15.29 34.83
C ASP A 547 -46.88 -15.28 33.43
N VAL A 548 -45.63 -15.74 33.34
CA VAL A 548 -44.85 -15.79 32.09
C VAL A 548 -44.51 -17.23 31.73
N TRP A 549 -44.73 -17.61 30.47
CA TRP A 549 -44.41 -18.92 29.94
C TRP A 549 -43.54 -18.78 28.69
N PHE A 550 -42.34 -19.35 28.73
CA PHE A 550 -41.50 -19.54 27.55
C PHE A 550 -41.94 -20.82 26.85
N ASP A 551 -42.61 -20.65 25.70
CA ASP A 551 -43.17 -21.74 24.90
C ASP A 551 -42.05 -22.50 24.18
N MET A 552 -41.53 -23.55 24.83
CA MET A 552 -40.37 -24.28 24.30
C MET A 552 -40.71 -25.18 23.09
N ALA A 553 -41.98 -25.28 22.68
CA ALA A 553 -42.34 -25.85 21.38
C ALA A 553 -42.18 -24.81 20.26
N ASN A 554 -42.47 -23.53 20.55
CA ASN A 554 -42.32 -22.40 19.64
C ASN A 554 -41.04 -21.59 19.95
N ASN A 555 -39.87 -22.23 19.84
CA ASN A 555 -38.55 -21.60 20.00
C ASN A 555 -38.32 -20.81 21.33
N SER A 556 -39.01 -21.20 22.41
CA SER A 556 -39.04 -20.46 23.68
C SER A 556 -39.66 -19.06 23.58
N ALA A 557 -40.60 -18.83 22.65
CA ALA A 557 -41.33 -17.56 22.53
C ALA A 557 -41.98 -17.19 23.88
N PRO A 558 -41.69 -15.99 24.45
CA PRO A 558 -42.28 -15.56 25.71
C PRO A 558 -43.76 -15.21 25.52
N LYS A 559 -44.61 -15.80 26.35
CA LYS A 559 -46.03 -15.49 26.48
C LYS A 559 -46.35 -15.07 27.89
N ARG A 560 -47.35 -14.20 28.06
CA ARG A 560 -47.84 -13.72 29.36
C ARG A 560 -49.32 -14.07 29.51
N TRP A 561 -49.71 -14.52 30.70
CA TRP A 561 -51.12 -14.77 31.01
C TRP A 561 -51.84 -13.46 31.31
N SER A 562 -52.83 -13.09 30.51
CA SER A 562 -53.62 -11.86 30.70
C SER A 562 -54.69 -11.96 31.80
N GLY A 563 -54.83 -13.14 32.42
CA GLY A 563 -55.95 -13.50 33.28
C GLY A 563 -56.95 -14.41 32.58
N ILE A 564 -57.02 -14.36 31.24
CA ILE A 564 -57.94 -15.18 30.42
C ILE A 564 -57.25 -15.96 29.29
N ALA A 565 -56.08 -15.53 28.81
CA ALA A 565 -55.37 -16.17 27.70
C ALA A 565 -53.84 -16.04 27.82
N TRP A 566 -53.10 -16.92 27.12
CA TRP A 566 -51.65 -16.81 26.92
C TRP A 566 -51.39 -15.95 25.68
N GLU A 567 -51.11 -14.66 25.90
CA GLU A 567 -50.81 -13.67 24.85
C GLU A 567 -49.30 -13.57 24.60
N SER A 568 -48.88 -13.14 23.41
CA SER A 568 -47.44 -12.96 23.13
C SER A 568 -46.87 -11.78 23.92
N ALA A 569 -45.67 -11.98 24.48
CA ALA A 569 -44.87 -10.95 25.13
C ALA A 569 -43.57 -10.65 24.35
N GLU A 570 -43.51 -11.01 23.07
CA GLU A 570 -42.39 -10.69 22.18
C GLU A 570 -42.38 -9.20 21.80
N ASP A 571 -41.20 -8.58 21.82
CA ASP A 571 -40.99 -7.22 21.35
C ASP A 571 -41.01 -7.19 19.81
N PRO A 572 -41.93 -6.44 19.15
CA PRO A 572 -41.99 -6.36 17.68
C PRO A 572 -40.69 -5.90 17.02
N ARG A 573 -39.84 -5.15 17.74
CA ARG A 573 -38.53 -4.69 17.25
C ARG A 573 -37.56 -5.85 17.00
N ILE A 574 -37.72 -6.98 17.69
CA ILE A 574 -36.89 -8.18 17.46
C ILE A 574 -37.16 -8.71 16.05
N GLY A 575 -38.43 -8.91 15.69
CA GLY A 575 -38.81 -9.35 14.34
C GLY A 575 -38.41 -8.36 13.24
N GLN A 576 -38.54 -7.04 13.50
CA GLN A 576 -38.07 -6.00 12.59
C GLN A 576 -36.55 -6.04 12.39
N ASN A 577 -35.77 -6.21 13.46
CA ASN A 577 -34.32 -6.33 13.39
C ASN A 577 -33.90 -7.61 12.64
N THR A 578 -34.58 -8.75 12.86
CA THR A 578 -34.33 -9.98 12.10
C THR A 578 -34.57 -9.78 10.60
N ALA A 579 -35.65 -9.09 10.21
CA ALA A 579 -35.94 -8.78 8.82
C ALA A 579 -34.90 -7.81 8.20
N ALA A 580 -34.48 -6.78 8.95
CA ALA A 580 -33.44 -5.85 8.52
C ALA A 580 -32.08 -6.55 8.31
N ILE A 581 -31.68 -7.42 9.23
CA ILE A 581 -30.46 -8.23 9.12
C ILE A 581 -30.51 -9.16 7.90
N ALA A 582 -31.66 -9.79 7.61
CA ALA A 582 -31.83 -10.61 6.42
C ALA A 582 -31.72 -9.80 5.11
N SER A 583 -32.29 -8.58 5.09
CA SER A 583 -32.16 -7.66 3.95
C SER A 583 -30.72 -7.20 3.74
N GLU A 584 -30.01 -6.88 4.82
CA GLU A 584 -28.59 -6.49 4.79
C GLU A 584 -27.69 -7.64 4.32
N ALA A 585 -27.90 -8.86 4.84
CA ALA A 585 -27.18 -10.05 4.40
C ALA A 585 -27.38 -10.34 2.90
N THR A 586 -28.61 -10.19 2.41
CA THR A 586 -28.94 -10.32 0.97
C THR A 586 -28.26 -9.24 0.13
N THR A 587 -28.18 -8.01 0.65
CA THR A 587 -27.52 -6.87 0.00
C THR A 587 -26.01 -7.09 -0.10
N ARG A 588 -25.36 -7.54 0.98
CA ARG A 588 -23.93 -7.89 0.98
C ARG A 588 -23.61 -9.04 0.03
N ALA A 589 -24.34 -10.15 0.10
CA ALA A 589 -24.14 -11.28 -0.82
C ALA A 589 -24.29 -10.88 -2.30
N SER A 590 -25.17 -9.92 -2.60
CA SER A 590 -25.31 -9.34 -3.95
C SER A 590 -24.10 -8.47 -4.35
N ALA A 591 -23.59 -7.66 -3.42
CA ALA A 591 -22.39 -6.85 -3.63
C ALA A 591 -21.11 -7.70 -3.77
N ASP A 592 -20.96 -8.75 -2.96
CA ASP A 592 -19.87 -9.73 -3.04
C ASP A 592 -19.90 -10.47 -4.38
N THR A 593 -21.09 -10.84 -4.87
CA THR A 593 -21.28 -11.44 -6.19
C THR A 593 -20.87 -10.49 -7.32
N ALA A 594 -21.24 -9.21 -7.23
CA ALA A 594 -20.85 -8.19 -8.20
C ALA A 594 -19.34 -7.87 -8.14
N LEU A 595 -18.72 -7.95 -6.96
CA LEU A 595 -17.27 -7.84 -6.80
C LEU A 595 -16.55 -9.05 -7.41
N GLY A 596 -17.07 -10.26 -7.21
CA GLY A 596 -16.59 -11.48 -7.87
C GLY A 596 -16.58 -11.36 -9.39
N GLN A 597 -17.70 -10.94 -9.98
CA GLN A 597 -17.80 -10.70 -11.44
C GLN A 597 -16.79 -9.65 -11.96
N ARG A 598 -16.51 -8.61 -11.17
CA ARG A 598 -15.45 -7.63 -11.50
C ARG A 598 -14.05 -8.23 -11.39
N ILE A 599 -13.80 -9.10 -10.40
CA ILE A 599 -12.53 -9.82 -10.26
C ILE A 599 -12.33 -10.78 -11.45
N ASP A 600 -13.34 -11.57 -11.82
CA ASP A 600 -13.29 -12.47 -12.98
C ASP A 600 -12.99 -11.71 -14.29
N THR A 601 -13.60 -10.53 -14.46
CA THR A 601 -13.35 -9.63 -15.60
C THR A 601 -11.89 -9.15 -15.61
N VAL A 602 -11.38 -8.65 -14.48
CA VAL A 602 -9.98 -8.19 -14.36
C VAL A 602 -8.99 -9.34 -14.57
N VAL A 603 -9.31 -10.56 -14.11
CA VAL A 603 -8.50 -11.76 -14.35
C VAL A 603 -8.48 -12.12 -15.85
N ALA A 604 -9.61 -12.00 -16.56
CA ALA A 604 -9.67 -12.19 -18.01
C ALA A 604 -8.82 -11.14 -18.77
N ASP A 605 -8.89 -9.87 -18.38
CA ASP A 605 -8.08 -8.79 -18.96
C ASP A 605 -6.58 -9.00 -18.67
N VAL A 606 -6.21 -9.38 -17.45
CA VAL A 606 -4.81 -9.67 -17.07
C VAL A 606 -4.26 -10.86 -17.86
N ASN A 607 -5.04 -11.94 -18.03
CA ASN A 607 -4.65 -13.09 -18.85
C ASN A 607 -4.50 -12.71 -20.34
N THR A 608 -5.38 -11.85 -20.86
CA THR A 608 -5.31 -11.33 -22.24
C THR A 608 -4.06 -10.47 -22.44
N ASN A 609 -3.76 -9.58 -21.48
CA ASN A 609 -2.54 -8.76 -21.48
C ASN A 609 -1.27 -9.62 -21.37
N ALA A 610 -1.26 -10.67 -20.54
CA ALA A 610 -0.14 -11.60 -20.44
C ALA A 610 0.14 -12.31 -21.78
N ALA A 611 -0.90 -12.77 -22.48
CA ALA A 611 -0.77 -13.36 -23.81
C ALA A 611 -0.25 -12.34 -24.86
N ALA A 612 -0.73 -11.10 -24.83
CA ALA A 612 -0.25 -10.03 -25.70
C ALA A 612 1.23 -9.69 -25.46
N ILE A 613 1.64 -9.57 -24.20
CA ILE A 613 3.05 -9.36 -23.79
C ILE A 613 3.93 -10.51 -24.27
N GLN A 614 3.47 -11.77 -24.16
CA GLN A 614 4.23 -12.93 -24.61
C GLN A 614 4.34 -13.01 -26.14
N SER A 615 3.33 -12.52 -26.87
CA SER A 615 3.39 -12.34 -28.33
C SER A 615 4.41 -11.26 -28.73
N GLU A 616 4.42 -10.10 -28.06
CA GLU A 616 5.40 -9.02 -28.30
C GLU A 616 6.84 -9.47 -27.95
N ALA A 617 7.03 -10.19 -26.84
CA ALA A 617 8.32 -10.78 -26.48
C ALA A 617 8.83 -11.76 -27.55
N THR A 618 7.92 -12.56 -28.13
CA THR A 618 8.24 -13.46 -29.26
C THR A 618 8.58 -12.67 -30.53
N ALA A 619 7.85 -11.59 -30.83
CA ALA A 619 8.12 -10.72 -31.97
C ALA A 619 9.50 -10.05 -31.86
N ARG A 620 9.88 -9.57 -30.67
CA ARG A 620 11.21 -8.99 -30.40
C ARG A 620 12.32 -10.03 -30.52
N ALA A 621 12.18 -11.21 -29.91
CA ALA A 621 13.19 -12.27 -30.04
C ALA A 621 13.45 -12.67 -31.50
N ASN A 622 12.40 -12.68 -32.33
CA ASN A 622 12.51 -12.90 -33.78
C ASN A 622 13.21 -11.73 -34.50
N ALA A 623 12.89 -10.49 -34.16
CA ALA A 623 13.53 -9.30 -34.71
C ALA A 623 15.02 -9.20 -34.35
N ASP A 624 15.37 -9.45 -33.08
CA ASP A 624 16.76 -9.49 -32.59
C ASP A 624 17.56 -10.61 -33.27
N SER A 625 16.93 -11.77 -33.51
CA SER A 625 17.53 -12.87 -34.28
C SER A 625 17.78 -12.48 -35.74
N ALA A 626 16.84 -11.79 -36.38
CA ALA A 626 17.01 -11.28 -37.75
C ALA A 626 18.09 -10.18 -37.83
N LEU A 627 18.16 -9.30 -36.84
CA LEU A 627 19.19 -8.27 -36.72
C LEU A 627 20.58 -8.89 -36.48
N SER A 628 20.69 -9.90 -35.63
CA SER A 628 21.92 -10.66 -35.38
C SER A 628 22.42 -11.38 -36.63
N ASN A 629 21.52 -12.02 -37.39
CA ASN A 629 21.85 -12.61 -38.70
C ASN A 629 22.33 -11.55 -39.70
N THR A 630 21.70 -10.38 -39.71
CA THR A 630 22.10 -9.24 -40.57
C THR A 630 23.48 -8.71 -40.18
N LEU A 631 23.75 -8.52 -38.89
CA LEU A 631 25.06 -8.10 -38.37
C LEU A 631 26.16 -9.13 -38.66
N THR A 632 25.84 -10.42 -38.57
CA THR A 632 26.74 -11.53 -38.96
C THR A 632 27.05 -11.49 -40.45
N SER A 633 26.05 -11.23 -41.30
CA SER A 633 26.25 -11.07 -42.75
C SER A 633 27.10 -9.84 -43.10
N VAL A 634 26.86 -8.69 -42.45
CA VAL A 634 27.62 -7.45 -42.70
C VAL A 634 29.06 -7.58 -42.21
N SER A 635 29.30 -8.18 -41.04
CA SER A 635 30.66 -8.42 -40.53
C SER A 635 31.43 -9.43 -41.39
N ALA A 636 30.77 -10.45 -41.95
CA ALA A 636 31.37 -11.37 -42.92
C ALA A 636 31.73 -10.70 -44.27
N GLN A 637 31.06 -9.59 -44.64
CA GLN A 637 31.42 -8.77 -45.81
C GLN A 637 32.52 -7.72 -45.51
N ALA A 638 32.85 -7.49 -44.23
CA ALA A 638 33.79 -6.44 -43.80
C ALA A 638 35.27 -6.90 -43.73
N THR A 639 35.59 -8.14 -44.11
CA THR A 639 36.95 -8.69 -44.15
C THR A 639 37.81 -8.05 -45.25
N ARG A 640 38.46 -6.93 -44.91
CA ARG A 640 39.44 -6.27 -45.78
C ARG A 640 40.69 -7.14 -45.95
N ALA A 641 40.98 -7.51 -47.20
CA ALA A 641 42.24 -8.13 -47.61
C ALA A 641 43.46 -7.38 -47.06
N ARG A 642 44.30 -8.07 -46.29
CA ARG A 642 45.55 -7.55 -45.73
C ARG A 642 46.64 -7.59 -46.79
N THR A 643 47.54 -6.61 -46.78
CA THR A 643 48.66 -6.53 -47.73
C THR A 643 49.99 -6.77 -47.04
N PHE A 644 50.73 -7.79 -47.48
CA PHE A 644 52.04 -8.17 -46.96
C PHE A 644 53.14 -7.85 -47.99
N ARG A 645 54.32 -7.41 -47.53
CA ARG A 645 55.56 -7.25 -48.33
C ARG A 645 56.70 -7.90 -47.56
N GLN A 646 57.08 -9.11 -47.97
CA GLN A 646 58.11 -9.94 -47.32
C GLN A 646 58.57 -11.07 -48.25
N SER A 647 59.71 -11.69 -47.95
CA SER A 647 60.30 -12.76 -48.76
C SER A 647 59.69 -14.14 -48.50
N ALA A 648 59.17 -14.39 -47.31
CA ALA A 648 58.48 -15.62 -46.95
C ALA A 648 56.95 -15.45 -47.05
N ALA A 649 56.23 -16.51 -47.42
CA ALA A 649 54.77 -16.49 -47.43
C ALA A 649 54.21 -16.22 -46.01
N PRO A 650 53.22 -15.31 -45.84
CA PRO A 650 52.57 -15.11 -44.55
C PRO A 650 51.93 -16.42 -44.04
N ALA A 651 52.17 -16.75 -42.76
CA ALA A 651 51.87 -18.07 -42.19
C ALA A 651 50.41 -18.28 -41.73
N SER A 652 49.57 -17.25 -41.75
CA SER A 652 48.14 -17.33 -41.40
C SER A 652 47.30 -16.34 -42.22
N PRO A 653 47.21 -16.56 -43.55
CA PRO A 653 46.45 -15.71 -44.46
C PRO A 653 44.93 -15.95 -44.35
N GLN A 654 44.15 -14.95 -44.76
CA GLN A 654 42.69 -15.01 -44.89
C GLN A 654 42.31 -14.89 -46.38
N ALA A 655 41.17 -15.46 -46.77
CA ALA A 655 40.71 -15.43 -48.16
C ALA A 655 40.62 -13.98 -48.67
N GLY A 656 41.26 -13.70 -49.80
CA GLY A 656 41.37 -12.37 -50.40
C GLY A 656 42.67 -11.61 -50.07
N ASP A 657 43.42 -11.97 -49.02
CA ASP A 657 44.71 -11.34 -48.65
C ASP A 657 45.68 -11.27 -49.84
N VAL A 658 46.54 -10.25 -49.87
CA VAL A 658 47.54 -10.02 -50.93
C VAL A 658 48.95 -10.02 -50.35
N TRP A 659 49.86 -10.78 -50.95
CA TRP A 659 51.27 -10.84 -50.59
C TRP A 659 52.13 -10.50 -51.80
N TYR A 660 52.92 -9.44 -51.67
CA TYR A 660 54.01 -9.12 -52.59
C TYR A 660 55.24 -9.92 -52.16
N ASP A 661 55.59 -10.93 -52.94
CA ASP A 661 56.74 -11.80 -52.71
C ASP A 661 58.03 -11.06 -53.05
N THR A 662 58.72 -10.54 -52.03
CA THR A 662 59.96 -9.77 -52.25
C THR A 662 61.16 -10.64 -52.62
N SER A 663 61.03 -11.98 -52.62
CA SER A 663 62.04 -12.90 -53.16
C SER A 663 61.84 -13.12 -54.67
N ALA A 664 60.59 -13.11 -55.13
CA ALA A 664 60.22 -13.20 -56.53
C ALA A 664 59.86 -11.81 -57.10
N ASN A 665 60.81 -10.87 -57.13
CA ASN A 665 60.68 -9.55 -57.78
C ASN A 665 59.46 -8.66 -57.36
N ASN A 666 58.82 -8.94 -56.22
CA ASN A 666 57.52 -8.36 -55.80
C ASN A 666 56.31 -8.85 -56.60
N VAL A 667 56.35 -10.07 -57.15
CA VAL A 667 55.16 -10.74 -57.72
C VAL A 667 54.03 -10.71 -56.68
N ALA A 668 52.89 -10.13 -57.07
CA ALA A 668 51.71 -10.04 -56.23
C ALA A 668 50.92 -11.34 -56.30
N LYS A 669 50.79 -12.01 -55.15
CA LYS A 669 50.00 -13.23 -54.96
C LYS A 669 48.77 -12.92 -54.12
N ARG A 670 47.65 -13.58 -54.37
CA ARG A 670 46.42 -13.51 -53.56
C ARG A 670 46.16 -14.84 -52.89
N TRP A 671 45.71 -14.84 -51.63
CA TRP A 671 45.26 -16.06 -50.96
C TRP A 671 43.83 -16.39 -51.37
N SER A 672 43.61 -17.53 -52.03
CA SER A 672 42.28 -17.97 -52.48
C SER A 672 41.41 -18.54 -51.37
N GLY A 673 41.97 -18.73 -50.18
CA GLY A 673 41.37 -19.48 -49.07
C GLY A 673 42.17 -20.74 -48.76
N THR A 674 42.82 -21.34 -49.76
CA THR A 674 43.61 -22.57 -49.64
C THR A 674 45.04 -22.47 -50.20
N ALA A 675 45.33 -21.54 -51.11
CA ALA A 675 46.66 -21.36 -51.71
C ALA A 675 47.01 -19.88 -51.99
N TRP A 676 48.32 -19.60 -52.12
CA TRP A 676 48.84 -18.31 -52.62
C TRP A 676 48.97 -18.37 -54.15
N GLU A 677 47.99 -17.83 -54.87
CA GLU A 677 47.90 -17.83 -56.32
C GLU A 677 48.47 -16.53 -56.91
N SER A 678 49.16 -16.57 -58.06
CA SER A 678 49.68 -15.34 -58.69
C SER A 678 48.54 -14.49 -59.25
N THR A 679 48.68 -13.17 -59.15
CA THR A 679 47.76 -12.19 -59.78
C THR A 679 48.31 -11.59 -61.08
N GLU A 680 49.44 -12.09 -61.57
CA GLU A 680 50.01 -11.70 -62.86
C GLU A 680 49.19 -12.21 -64.05
N ASP A 681 49.10 -11.40 -65.10
CA ASP A 681 48.44 -11.77 -66.34
C ASP A 681 49.34 -12.71 -67.17
N PRO A 682 48.91 -13.96 -67.48
CA PRO A 682 49.71 -14.90 -68.27
C PRO A 682 50.13 -14.36 -69.64
N ARG A 683 49.39 -13.40 -70.21
CA ARG A 683 49.71 -12.76 -71.48
C ARG A 683 51.00 -11.95 -71.41
N ILE A 684 51.41 -11.46 -70.23
CA ILE A 684 52.67 -10.74 -70.08
C ILE A 684 53.86 -11.69 -70.30
N GLY A 685 53.84 -12.88 -69.69
CA GLY A 685 54.85 -13.91 -69.92
C GLY A 685 54.87 -14.41 -71.36
N GLN A 686 53.69 -14.62 -71.95
CA GLN A 686 53.56 -14.99 -73.38
C GLN A 686 54.09 -13.90 -74.32
N ASN A 687 53.82 -12.62 -74.04
CA ASN A 687 54.32 -11.50 -74.83
C ASN A 687 55.85 -11.38 -74.73
N VAL A 688 56.45 -11.58 -73.55
CA VAL A 688 57.91 -11.60 -73.40
C VAL A 688 58.55 -12.73 -74.23
N ALA A 689 57.96 -13.92 -74.22
CA ALA A 689 58.41 -15.04 -75.05
C ALA A 689 58.26 -14.74 -76.56
N ALA A 690 57.11 -14.18 -76.97
CA ALA A 690 56.84 -13.83 -78.37
C ALA A 690 57.79 -12.73 -78.88
N ILE A 691 58.04 -11.68 -78.08
CA ILE A 691 58.99 -10.60 -78.40
C ILE A 691 60.41 -11.16 -78.53
N THR A 692 60.81 -12.10 -77.67
CA THR A 692 62.13 -12.76 -77.74
C THR A 692 62.27 -13.62 -79.01
N SER A 693 61.20 -14.33 -79.39
CA SER A 693 61.17 -15.11 -80.64
C SER A 693 61.23 -14.21 -81.88
N GLU A 694 60.50 -13.10 -81.89
CA GLU A 694 60.49 -12.11 -82.97
C GLU A 694 61.85 -11.40 -83.12
N ALA A 695 62.51 -11.05 -82.00
CA ALA A 695 63.86 -10.48 -82.03
C ALA A 695 64.88 -11.46 -82.64
N THR A 696 64.75 -12.75 -82.30
CA THR A 696 65.57 -13.83 -82.89
C THR A 696 65.28 -14.00 -84.38
N ALA A 697 64.01 -13.92 -84.79
CA ALA A 697 63.60 -14.01 -86.18
C ALA A 697 64.16 -12.86 -87.03
N ARG A 698 64.15 -11.61 -86.54
CA ARG A 698 64.79 -10.46 -87.23
C ARG A 698 66.29 -10.67 -87.43
N ALA A 699 67.03 -11.02 -86.37
CA ALA A 699 68.48 -11.21 -86.46
C ALA A 699 68.90 -12.27 -87.50
N ASN A 700 68.10 -13.34 -87.63
CA ASN A 700 68.29 -14.35 -88.67
C ASN A 700 67.95 -13.83 -90.08
N ALA A 701 66.90 -13.01 -90.23
CA ALA A 701 66.51 -12.41 -91.50
C ALA A 701 67.53 -11.37 -92.01
N ASP A 702 68.04 -10.51 -91.13
CA ASP A 702 69.08 -9.51 -91.45
C ASP A 702 70.37 -10.21 -91.95
N SER A 703 70.72 -11.33 -91.31
CA SER A 703 71.85 -12.18 -91.72
C SER A 703 71.65 -12.80 -93.11
N ALA A 704 70.42 -13.17 -93.48
CA ALA A 704 70.10 -13.70 -94.81
C ALA A 704 70.11 -12.59 -95.90
N LEU A 705 69.65 -11.38 -95.55
CA LEU A 705 69.66 -10.23 -96.45
C LEU A 705 71.09 -9.78 -96.82
N ALA A 706 72.00 -9.75 -95.85
CA ALA A 706 73.41 -9.41 -96.06
C ALA A 706 74.11 -10.38 -97.05
N ASN A 707 73.84 -11.68 -96.93
CA ASN A 707 74.36 -12.69 -97.87
C ASN A 707 73.78 -12.51 -99.29
N THR A 708 72.49 -12.17 -99.38
CA THR A 708 71.82 -11.95 -100.68
C THR A 708 72.38 -10.72 -101.41
N LEU A 709 72.63 -9.62 -100.70
CA LEU A 709 73.24 -8.40 -101.26
C LEU A 709 74.64 -8.64 -101.84
N THR A 710 75.35 -9.67 -101.37
CA THR A 710 76.69 -10.04 -101.82
C THR A 710 76.68 -10.81 -103.17
N THR A 711 75.53 -11.31 -103.63
CA THR A 711 75.43 -12.18 -104.83
C THR A 711 74.32 -11.74 -105.78
N VAL A 712 74.51 -10.63 -106.49
CA VAL A 712 73.52 -10.09 -107.43
C VAL A 712 73.65 -10.75 -108.82
N GLN A 713 72.71 -11.66 -109.15
CA GLN A 713 72.42 -12.03 -110.53
C GLN A 713 71.32 -11.12 -111.10
N THR A 714 71.39 -10.81 -112.40
CA THR A 714 70.27 -10.25 -113.17
C THR A 714 70.14 -10.99 -114.50
N THR A 715 68.92 -11.34 -114.90
CA THR A 715 68.63 -12.12 -116.11
C THR A 715 67.73 -11.33 -117.04
N VAL A 716 68.09 -11.26 -118.33
CA VAL A 716 67.25 -10.65 -119.38
C VAL A 716 67.26 -11.58 -120.60
N GLY A 717 66.26 -12.45 -120.70
CA GLY A 717 66.20 -13.51 -121.70
C GLY A 717 67.15 -14.68 -121.38
N GLU A 718 67.47 -15.49 -122.39
CA GLU A 718 68.26 -16.74 -122.26
C GLU A 718 69.79 -16.50 -122.13
N HIS A 719 70.24 -15.25 -121.96
CA HIS A 719 71.65 -14.90 -121.83
C HIS A 719 72.00 -14.54 -120.37
N THR A 720 72.72 -15.45 -119.70
CA THR A 720 73.18 -15.27 -118.32
C THR A 720 74.57 -14.63 -118.29
N ALA A 721 74.62 -13.30 -118.08
CA ALA A 721 75.87 -12.59 -117.82
C ALA A 721 76.18 -12.62 -116.32
N THR A 722 77.27 -13.28 -115.91
CA THR A 722 77.74 -13.30 -114.52
C THR A 722 78.82 -12.25 -114.29
N ILE A 723 78.51 -11.25 -113.45
CA ILE A 723 79.48 -10.22 -113.03
C ILE A 723 80.11 -10.68 -111.72
N GLN A 724 81.33 -11.21 -111.77
CA GLN A 724 82.12 -11.52 -110.57
C GLN A 724 83.10 -10.39 -110.27
N GLN A 725 82.86 -9.66 -109.17
CA GLN A 725 83.74 -8.58 -108.69
C GLN A 725 84.37 -8.98 -107.36
N GLN A 726 85.49 -9.72 -107.40
CA GLN A 726 86.23 -10.10 -106.19
C GLN A 726 87.07 -8.94 -105.66
N ALA A 727 86.50 -8.16 -104.73
CA ALA A 727 87.22 -7.18 -103.94
C ALA A 727 87.56 -7.76 -102.55
N GLN A 728 88.76 -8.30 -102.38
CA GLN A 728 89.30 -8.69 -101.07
C GLN A 728 90.49 -7.81 -100.69
N SER A 729 90.49 -7.32 -99.44
CA SER A 729 91.68 -6.81 -98.78
C SER A 729 92.28 -7.92 -97.95
N ILE A 730 93.52 -8.34 -98.27
CA ILE A 730 94.31 -9.30 -97.50
C ILE A 730 95.56 -8.57 -97.00
N ASP A 731 95.93 -8.79 -95.74
CA ASP A 731 97.01 -8.04 -95.08
C ASP A 731 98.34 -8.12 -95.84
N GLY A 732 98.79 -6.95 -96.31
CA GLY A 732 100.18 -6.71 -96.69
C GLY A 732 100.65 -7.17 -98.08
N LEU A 733 99.82 -7.81 -98.92
CA LEU A 733 100.31 -8.37 -100.20
C LEU A 733 99.36 -8.20 -101.41
N SER A 734 99.84 -7.45 -102.41
CA SER A 734 99.41 -7.41 -103.83
C SER A 734 97.89 -7.24 -104.10
N ALA A 735 97.45 -5.98 -104.27
CA ALA A 735 96.11 -5.69 -104.78
C ALA A 735 95.95 -6.10 -106.26
N GLN A 736 94.80 -6.68 -106.60
CA GLN A 736 94.37 -6.96 -107.97
C GLN A 736 92.99 -6.37 -108.21
N TYR A 737 92.76 -5.79 -109.38
CA TYR A 737 91.43 -5.41 -109.84
C TYR A 737 91.20 -6.00 -111.23
N THR A 738 90.21 -6.88 -111.34
CA THR A 738 89.83 -7.53 -112.60
C THR A 738 88.32 -7.39 -112.80
N VAL A 739 87.92 -7.03 -114.02
CA VAL A 739 86.54 -7.15 -114.48
C VAL A 739 86.56 -8.17 -115.60
N LYS A 740 86.04 -9.37 -115.32
CA LYS A 740 85.81 -10.41 -116.33
C LYS A 740 84.34 -10.39 -116.75
N VAL A 741 84.09 -10.16 -118.02
CA VAL A 741 82.80 -10.42 -118.66
C VAL A 741 82.97 -11.67 -119.51
N ASP A 742 82.30 -12.75 -119.11
CA ASP A 742 82.22 -14.01 -119.85
C ASP A 742 80.81 -14.14 -120.44
N VAL A 743 80.72 -14.31 -121.76
CA VAL A 743 79.45 -14.59 -122.44
C VAL A 743 79.66 -15.78 -123.35
N ASN A 744 79.07 -16.92 -122.96
CA ASN A 744 79.10 -18.17 -123.71
C ASN A 744 80.53 -18.63 -124.09
N GLY A 745 81.52 -18.41 -123.22
CA GLY A 745 82.91 -18.80 -123.42
C GLY A 745 83.79 -17.75 -124.10
N TYR A 746 83.21 -16.66 -124.61
CA TYR A 746 83.97 -15.50 -125.08
C TYR A 746 84.24 -14.56 -123.91
N VAL A 747 85.52 -14.44 -123.56
CA VAL A 747 85.98 -13.62 -122.44
C VAL A 747 86.44 -12.25 -122.95
N SER A 748 85.96 -11.19 -122.30
CA SER A 748 86.50 -9.84 -122.44
C SER A 748 86.67 -9.19 -121.07
N GLY A 749 87.73 -8.39 -120.91
CA GLY A 749 88.07 -7.80 -119.62
C GLY A 749 89.45 -7.17 -119.59
N PHE A 750 89.75 -6.51 -118.47
CA PHE A 750 91.08 -5.98 -118.18
C PHE A 750 91.46 -6.29 -116.74
N GLY A 751 92.76 -6.45 -116.50
CA GLY A 751 93.34 -6.67 -115.18
C GLY A 751 94.41 -5.64 -114.85
N LEU A 752 94.37 -5.14 -113.62
CA LEU A 752 95.44 -4.35 -113.01
C LEU A 752 96.11 -5.21 -111.92
N ALA A 753 97.42 -5.41 -112.06
CA ALA A 753 98.24 -6.17 -111.11
C ALA A 753 99.64 -5.55 -110.95
N THR A 754 100.13 -5.55 -109.72
CA THR A 754 101.46 -5.05 -109.31
C THR A 754 102.07 -5.99 -108.27
N THR A 755 103.32 -6.39 -108.48
CA THR A 755 104.08 -7.30 -107.60
C THR A 755 105.03 -6.57 -106.64
N ALA A 756 105.77 -7.34 -105.84
CA ALA A 756 106.19 -6.99 -104.48
C ALA A 756 107.29 -5.92 -104.32
N LYS A 757 107.48 -5.54 -103.05
CA LYS A 757 108.05 -4.28 -102.53
C LYS A 757 109.56 -4.07 -102.70
N ASP A 758 110.34 -5.14 -102.91
CA ASP A 758 111.81 -5.10 -102.78
C ASP A 758 112.56 -5.03 -104.12
N GLY A 759 111.91 -4.47 -105.15
CA GLY A 759 112.48 -4.19 -106.47
C GLY A 759 111.85 -2.95 -107.11
N VAL A 760 112.35 -2.54 -108.27
CA VAL A 760 111.77 -1.40 -109.03
C VAL A 760 110.33 -1.74 -109.43
N PRO A 761 109.30 -1.02 -108.95
CA PRO A 761 107.92 -1.39 -109.22
C PRO A 761 107.59 -1.27 -110.70
N SER A 762 107.01 -2.32 -111.28
CA SER A 762 106.43 -2.29 -112.62
C SER A 762 104.92 -2.51 -112.54
N SER A 763 104.17 -1.66 -113.25
CA SER A 763 102.72 -1.80 -113.42
C SER A 763 102.46 -2.42 -114.78
N THR A 764 101.72 -3.53 -114.83
CA THR A 764 101.36 -4.20 -116.09
C THR A 764 99.87 -4.03 -116.35
N PHE A 765 99.55 -3.45 -117.52
CA PHE A 765 98.19 -3.39 -118.04
C PHE A 765 98.02 -4.52 -119.05
N THR A 766 97.37 -5.60 -118.63
CA THR A 766 97.22 -6.82 -119.44
C THR A 766 95.82 -6.87 -120.02
N VAL A 767 95.73 -6.78 -121.35
CA VAL A 767 94.49 -6.98 -122.11
C VAL A 767 94.49 -8.40 -122.67
N LEU A 768 93.55 -9.23 -122.22
CA LEU A 768 93.34 -10.57 -122.77
C LEU A 768 92.25 -10.48 -123.85
N ALA A 769 92.67 -10.44 -125.11
CA ALA A 769 91.78 -10.40 -126.28
C ALA A 769 92.46 -11.07 -127.49
N GLU A 770 91.69 -11.73 -128.35
CA GLU A 770 92.20 -12.42 -129.55
C GLU A 770 92.74 -11.47 -130.63
N LYS A 771 92.33 -10.19 -130.59
CA LYS A 771 92.76 -9.16 -131.53
C LYS A 771 92.75 -7.78 -130.86
N PHE A 772 93.84 -7.02 -131.03
CA PHE A 772 93.95 -5.63 -130.61
C PHE A 772 94.23 -4.74 -131.84
N GLU A 773 93.27 -3.87 -132.20
CA GLU A 773 93.39 -2.93 -133.32
C GLU A 773 92.96 -1.53 -132.86
N ILE A 774 93.80 -0.53 -133.13
CA ILE A 774 93.45 0.89 -132.98
C ILE A 774 93.11 1.41 -134.39
N THR A 775 91.89 1.90 -134.58
CA THR A 775 91.35 2.25 -135.91
C THR A 775 90.54 3.54 -135.85
N ALA A 776 90.50 4.30 -136.95
CA ALA A 776 89.81 5.58 -137.05
C ALA A 776 88.51 5.47 -137.87
N PRO A 777 87.44 6.21 -137.57
CA PRO A 777 86.18 6.06 -138.29
C PRO A 777 86.21 6.59 -139.74
N GLY A 778 85.63 5.84 -140.67
CA GLY A 778 85.05 6.38 -141.90
C GLY A 778 85.92 6.54 -143.16
N GLY A 779 87.19 6.12 -143.16
CA GLY A 779 88.10 6.28 -144.31
C GLY A 779 88.87 5.01 -144.70
N SER A 780 89.51 5.02 -145.89
CA SER A 780 90.32 3.89 -146.39
C SER A 780 91.36 3.42 -145.37
N LYS A 781 91.28 2.14 -144.99
CA LYS A 781 91.94 1.59 -143.79
C LYS A 781 93.46 1.73 -143.83
N ILE A 782 93.99 2.54 -142.91
CA ILE A 782 95.42 2.61 -142.58
C ILE A 782 95.56 2.28 -141.09
N SER A 783 95.91 1.04 -140.77
CA SER A 783 96.41 0.66 -139.45
C SER A 783 97.90 1.05 -139.38
N PRO A 784 98.32 2.02 -138.53
CA PRO A 784 99.73 2.41 -138.43
C PRO A 784 100.56 1.38 -137.64
N PHE A 785 99.89 0.67 -136.73
CA PHE A 785 100.40 -0.39 -135.87
C PHE A 785 99.34 -1.49 -135.77
N VAL A 786 99.73 -2.75 -135.89
CA VAL A 786 98.91 -3.90 -135.50
C VAL A 786 99.79 -4.99 -134.94
N VAL A 787 99.30 -5.70 -133.91
CA VAL A 787 99.88 -6.95 -133.41
C VAL A 787 98.94 -8.07 -133.82
N GLN A 788 99.40 -8.94 -134.73
CA GLN A 788 98.66 -10.12 -135.14
C GLN A 788 99.62 -11.29 -135.30
N ASN A 789 99.24 -12.46 -134.78
CA ASN A 789 100.05 -13.68 -134.76
C ASN A 789 101.49 -13.43 -134.25
N GLY A 790 101.64 -12.63 -133.19
CA GLY A 790 102.92 -12.27 -132.58
C GLY A 790 103.80 -11.29 -133.37
N THR A 791 103.40 -10.89 -134.59
CA THR A 791 104.18 -9.96 -135.42
C THR A 791 103.64 -8.53 -135.32
N VAL A 792 104.56 -7.57 -135.18
CA VAL A 792 104.26 -6.12 -135.19
C VAL A 792 104.40 -5.60 -136.63
N TYR A 793 103.31 -5.06 -137.18
CA TYR A 793 103.32 -4.42 -138.49
C TYR A 793 103.25 -2.90 -138.36
N LEU A 794 104.26 -2.20 -138.90
CA LEU A 794 104.36 -0.74 -138.95
C LEU A 794 104.42 -0.29 -140.42
N ARG A 795 103.54 0.62 -140.85
CA ARG A 795 103.42 0.98 -142.28
C ARG A 795 104.47 1.99 -142.77
N SER A 796 104.81 2.98 -141.95
CA SER A 796 105.83 4.00 -142.22
C SER A 796 106.15 4.74 -140.92
N VAL A 797 107.43 5.00 -140.65
CA VAL A 797 107.87 5.71 -139.44
C VAL A 797 109.03 6.64 -139.76
N VAL A 798 108.99 7.85 -139.21
CA VAL A 798 110.15 8.76 -139.17
C VAL A 798 110.79 8.60 -137.80
N ILE A 799 112.04 8.15 -137.77
CA ILE A 799 112.79 7.94 -136.52
C ILE A 799 113.73 9.12 -136.33
N GLY A 800 113.46 9.99 -135.35
CA GLY A 800 114.23 11.23 -135.14
C GLY A 800 115.71 11.00 -134.81
N THR A 801 115.99 9.96 -134.03
CA THR A 801 117.35 9.46 -133.75
C THR A 801 117.29 7.94 -133.65
N GLY A 802 117.73 7.23 -134.69
CA GLY A 802 117.69 5.76 -134.75
C GLY A 802 119.09 5.15 -134.72
N TRP A 803 119.34 4.24 -133.78
CA TRP A 803 120.46 3.32 -133.84
C TRP A 803 119.99 2.00 -134.45
N ILE A 804 120.59 1.59 -135.57
CA ILE A 804 120.31 0.31 -136.22
C ILE A 804 121.56 -0.55 -136.01
N GLY A 805 121.45 -1.53 -135.10
CA GLY A 805 122.56 -2.36 -134.67
C GLY A 805 123.12 -3.31 -135.74
N ASP A 806 124.39 -3.66 -135.52
CA ASP A 806 125.36 -4.29 -136.42
C ASP A 806 124.91 -5.66 -136.99
N THR A 807 123.96 -5.66 -137.92
CA THR A 807 123.56 -6.84 -138.75
C THR A 807 122.53 -6.50 -139.82
N HIS A 808 121.75 -5.43 -139.64
CA HIS A 808 120.44 -5.31 -140.32
C HIS A 808 120.42 -4.45 -141.60
N ILE A 809 121.57 -4.01 -142.10
CA ILE A 809 121.69 -3.42 -143.46
C ILE A 809 122.24 -4.50 -144.39
N GLY A 810 121.35 -5.12 -145.17
CA GLY A 810 121.71 -6.15 -146.16
C GLY A 810 122.62 -5.61 -147.28
N PRO A 811 123.26 -6.49 -148.07
CA PRO A 811 124.40 -6.15 -148.94
C PRO A 811 124.13 -5.17 -150.10
N ASN A 812 122.88 -4.74 -150.31
CA ASN A 812 122.48 -3.75 -151.31
C ASN A 812 121.87 -2.47 -150.68
N GLY A 813 121.98 -2.29 -149.35
CA GLY A 813 121.24 -1.27 -148.61
C GLY A 813 121.62 0.19 -148.88
N ILE A 814 122.80 0.45 -149.45
CA ILE A 814 123.26 1.79 -149.85
C ILE A 814 123.86 1.73 -151.25
N ASP A 815 123.06 2.11 -152.25
CA ASP A 815 123.52 2.36 -153.63
C ASP A 815 124.27 3.71 -153.70
N ALA A 816 125.40 3.74 -154.41
CA ALA A 816 126.16 4.96 -154.70
C ALA A 816 125.32 6.06 -155.35
N LYS A 817 124.24 5.70 -156.07
CA LYS A 817 123.23 6.63 -156.60
C LYS A 817 122.58 7.54 -155.54
N HIS A 818 122.58 7.13 -154.26
CA HIS A 818 122.03 7.92 -153.16
C HIS A 818 123.08 8.82 -152.46
N LEU A 819 124.37 8.72 -152.81
CA LEU A 819 125.43 9.59 -152.29
C LEU A 819 125.57 10.88 -153.11
N LYS A 820 124.64 11.82 -152.94
CA LYS A 820 124.78 13.20 -153.45
C LYS A 820 125.83 13.98 -152.64
N ALA A 821 127.09 13.87 -153.03
CA ALA A 821 128.15 14.74 -152.52
C ALA A 821 128.03 16.16 -153.12
N SER A 822 127.82 17.17 -152.28
CA SER A 822 127.90 18.60 -152.68
C SER A 822 128.91 19.41 -151.84
N SER A 823 129.60 18.78 -150.90
CA SER A 823 130.73 19.34 -150.16
C SER A 823 131.68 18.22 -149.70
N VAL A 824 132.94 18.57 -149.46
CA VAL A 824 134.08 17.64 -149.38
C VAL A 824 134.02 16.71 -148.15
N LEU A 825 134.26 15.41 -148.36
CA LEU A 825 134.64 14.47 -147.30
C LEU A 825 136.13 14.66 -147.01
N THR A 826 136.48 15.30 -145.89
CA THR A 826 137.87 15.68 -145.58
C THR A 826 138.66 14.67 -144.74
N ASP A 827 138.05 13.57 -144.26
CA ASP A 827 138.81 12.50 -143.61
C ASP A 827 138.39 11.08 -144.07
N SER A 828 139.43 10.31 -144.34
CA SER A 828 139.57 8.95 -144.84
C SER A 828 138.45 7.92 -144.52
N ILE A 829 137.77 7.48 -145.60
CA ILE A 829 137.19 6.12 -145.64
C ILE A 829 138.35 5.13 -145.64
N ARG A 830 138.53 4.40 -144.53
CA ARG A 830 139.46 3.27 -144.43
C ARG A 830 138.74 1.97 -144.81
N ILE A 831 139.15 1.34 -145.90
CA ILE A 831 138.89 -0.07 -146.18
C ILE A 831 140.25 -0.78 -146.11
N GLY A 832 140.40 -1.71 -145.16
CA GLY A 832 141.62 -2.48 -144.95
C GLY A 832 141.29 -3.82 -144.29
N SER A 833 141.55 -4.91 -145.01
CA SER A 833 141.26 -6.28 -144.55
C SER A 833 142.47 -6.91 -143.85
N ALA A 834 142.22 -7.95 -143.05
CA ALA A 834 143.21 -8.66 -142.25
C ALA A 834 144.04 -9.68 -143.06
N SER A 835 144.75 -9.23 -144.10
CA SER A 835 145.99 -9.86 -144.60
C SER A 835 146.64 -8.98 -145.67
N GLY A 836 147.92 -8.64 -145.48
CA GLY A 836 148.65 -7.76 -146.39
C GLY A 836 149.31 -8.49 -147.56
N SER A 837 148.75 -8.37 -148.76
CA SER A 837 149.48 -8.47 -150.04
C SER A 837 148.67 -7.87 -151.19
N THR A 838 149.36 -7.41 -152.24
CA THR A 838 148.82 -6.53 -153.29
C THR A 838 148.15 -7.25 -154.46
N LEU A 839 147.20 -6.57 -155.09
CA LEU A 839 146.81 -6.81 -156.49
C LEU A 839 148.07 -6.75 -157.38
N SER A 840 148.33 -7.79 -158.18
CA SER A 840 149.44 -7.83 -159.13
C SER A 840 149.03 -8.39 -160.50
N THR A 841 149.57 -7.75 -161.54
CA THR A 841 149.43 -7.93 -163.00
C THR A 841 149.66 -9.38 -163.50
N VAL A 842 149.27 -9.82 -164.71
CA VAL A 842 149.54 -9.28 -166.07
C VAL A 842 148.57 -9.85 -167.13
N ALA A 843 148.17 -9.06 -168.15
CA ALA A 843 147.83 -9.51 -169.51
C ALA A 843 147.68 -8.31 -170.49
N SER A 844 147.92 -8.50 -171.79
CA SER A 844 147.82 -7.42 -172.81
C SER A 844 147.47 -7.95 -174.21
N ASN A 845 147.25 -7.10 -175.22
CA ASN A 845 147.14 -7.49 -176.64
C ASN A 845 147.25 -6.20 -177.49
N ALA A 846 148.29 -5.91 -178.27
CA ALA A 846 149.25 -6.75 -179.00
C ALA A 846 150.39 -7.45 -178.22
N ALA A 847 150.32 -7.52 -176.89
CA ALA A 847 151.19 -8.37 -176.06
C ALA A 847 150.39 -9.43 -175.25
N THR A 848 149.64 -10.28 -175.97
CA THR A 848 149.04 -11.58 -175.58
C THR A 848 148.32 -11.76 -174.22
N GLY A 849 147.03 -12.16 -174.14
CA GLY A 849 145.98 -12.14 -175.17
C GLY A 849 144.75 -13.01 -174.86
N ALA A 850 143.55 -12.49 -175.19
CA ALA A 850 142.24 -13.19 -175.27
C ALA A 850 141.61 -13.72 -173.95
N GLN A 851 140.29 -13.95 -173.82
CA GLN A 851 139.17 -13.89 -174.78
C GLN A 851 138.00 -13.00 -174.28
N ASP A 852 137.19 -12.55 -175.24
CA ASP A 852 135.84 -11.96 -175.10
C ASP A 852 135.01 -12.39 -176.34
N PRO A 853 133.87 -11.75 -176.67
CA PRO A 853 132.55 -12.15 -176.22
C PRO A 853 131.94 -13.25 -177.08
N ALA A 854 131.25 -14.19 -176.43
CA ALA A 854 130.27 -15.08 -177.03
C ALA A 854 130.83 -15.91 -178.21
N ALA A 855 131.44 -17.06 -177.89
CA ALA A 855 132.06 -17.97 -178.86
C ALA A 855 131.48 -19.41 -178.84
N ARG A 856 130.17 -19.69 -178.85
CA ARG A 856 128.92 -18.89 -178.84
C ARG A 856 127.77 -19.90 -178.75
N ILE A 857 126.53 -19.46 -178.53
CA ILE A 857 125.40 -20.09 -179.26
C ILE A 857 125.20 -19.26 -180.53
N ASN A 858 125.64 -19.70 -181.71
CA ASN A 858 126.32 -20.98 -181.97
C ASN A 858 127.41 -20.90 -183.07
N ALA A 859 128.24 -21.95 -183.17
CA ALA A 859 129.38 -22.01 -184.11
C ALA A 859 129.83 -23.44 -184.60
N GLY A 860 129.00 -24.50 -184.54
CA GLY A 860 129.14 -25.82 -185.25
C GLY A 860 127.82 -26.64 -185.43
N SER A 861 127.26 -27.14 -186.57
CA SER A 861 127.35 -26.94 -188.05
C SER A 861 125.99 -26.75 -188.83
N THR A 862 125.74 -25.54 -189.41
CA THR A 862 124.80 -25.18 -190.53
C THR A 862 123.24 -25.25 -190.40
N SER A 863 122.58 -24.06 -190.44
CA SER A 863 121.49 -23.53 -191.34
C SER A 863 120.29 -24.42 -191.84
N ILE A 864 119.18 -23.96 -192.45
CA ILE A 864 119.07 -23.59 -193.89
C ILE A 864 117.69 -23.02 -194.33
N ASN A 865 117.71 -21.85 -195.00
CA ASN A 865 116.92 -21.47 -196.20
C ASN A 865 117.53 -20.19 -196.88
N PRO A 866 118.77 -20.22 -197.43
CA PRO A 866 119.09 -20.80 -198.73
C PRO A 866 117.92 -20.86 -199.72
N GLY A 867 117.37 -19.73 -200.15
CA GLY A 867 118.08 -18.45 -200.26
C GLY A 867 117.23 -17.20 -200.06
N LYS A 868 116.05 -17.35 -199.48
CA LYS A 868 115.19 -16.30 -198.92
C LYS A 868 114.06 -17.01 -198.13
N ILE A 869 113.09 -16.22 -197.67
CA ILE A 869 111.69 -16.52 -198.00
C ILE A 869 111.53 -16.61 -199.55
N ILE A 870 111.83 -17.77 -200.16
CA ILE A 870 111.70 -18.11 -201.60
C ILE A 870 112.47 -17.18 -202.59
N VAL A 871 113.59 -17.50 -203.26
CA VAL A 871 114.53 -18.65 -203.35
C VAL A 871 114.37 -19.68 -202.22
N LYS A 872 113.85 -20.90 -202.46
CA LYS A 872 114.29 -21.96 -203.38
C LYS A 872 115.59 -22.64 -202.89
N GLY A 873 115.46 -23.50 -201.87
CA GLY A 873 116.49 -24.48 -201.49
C GLY A 873 116.10 -25.21 -200.21
N SER A 874 116.30 -26.53 -200.05
CA SER A 874 117.04 -27.50 -200.89
C SER A 874 118.47 -27.01 -201.21
N ASN A 875 119.48 -27.27 -200.37
CA ASN A 875 119.65 -28.46 -199.53
C ASN A 875 120.42 -28.15 -198.23
N THR A 876 119.91 -28.68 -197.10
CA THR A 876 120.46 -29.84 -196.32
C THR A 876 121.99 -30.01 -196.16
N LEU A 877 122.40 -30.95 -195.27
CA LEU A 877 123.78 -31.49 -195.07
C LEU A 877 124.77 -30.51 -194.37
N THR A 878 125.81 -30.92 -193.61
CA THR A 878 126.21 -32.22 -193.01
C THR A 878 127.15 -32.00 -191.80
N SER A 879 127.65 -33.10 -191.21
CA SER A 879 128.94 -33.20 -190.50
C SER A 879 130.16 -32.62 -191.27
N VAL A 880 131.34 -32.68 -190.63
CA VAL A 880 132.69 -32.26 -191.07
C VAL A 880 133.00 -30.78 -190.78
N GLY A 881 134.21 -30.53 -190.24
CA GLY A 881 134.59 -29.25 -189.60
C GLY A 881 133.88 -29.09 -188.25
N GLY A 882 134.46 -29.31 -187.07
CA GLY A 882 135.87 -29.23 -186.69
C GLY A 882 136.13 -27.91 -185.92
N TRP A 883 137.26 -27.71 -185.23
CA TRP A 883 138.56 -27.65 -185.91
C TRP A 883 138.30 -27.13 -187.33
N PHE A 884 138.07 -25.82 -187.43
CA PHE A 884 137.72 -25.10 -188.66
C PHE A 884 136.18 -25.01 -189.11
N TYR A 885 135.17 -24.76 -188.19
CA TYR A 885 133.85 -23.95 -188.30
C TYR A 885 132.37 -24.56 -188.42
N GLY A 886 131.26 -23.88 -187.96
CA GLY A 886 129.78 -24.21 -188.20
C GLY A 886 128.57 -23.48 -187.42
N ASN A 887 127.38 -24.12 -187.04
CA ASN A 887 126.18 -23.68 -186.17
C ASN A 887 125.05 -24.77 -185.73
N THR A 888 124.15 -24.55 -184.73
CA THR A 888 122.75 -25.20 -184.45
C THR A 888 122.58 -26.70 -183.93
N THR A 889 121.52 -27.31 -183.27
CA THR A 889 120.15 -27.03 -182.62
C THR A 889 119.68 -27.95 -181.38
N GLU A 890 118.56 -28.74 -181.33
CA GLU A 890 117.70 -29.05 -180.10
C GLU A 890 116.67 -30.31 -180.13
N ILE A 891 115.60 -30.39 -179.24
CA ILE A 891 114.41 -31.35 -178.99
C ILE A 891 114.59 -32.85 -178.49
N ASP A 892 113.67 -33.72 -177.96
CA ASP A 892 112.18 -33.88 -177.58
C ASP A 892 112.04 -34.94 -176.38
N GLY A 893 111.01 -35.72 -175.90
CA GLY A 893 109.57 -36.13 -176.10
C GLY A 893 109.22 -37.42 -175.23
N GLY A 894 108.03 -38.09 -174.99
CA GLY A 894 106.55 -37.92 -175.17
C GLY A 894 105.67 -39.22 -174.84
N LYS A 895 104.38 -39.11 -174.39
CA LYS A 895 103.25 -40.14 -174.22
C LYS A 895 103.46 -41.53 -173.49
N ILE A 896 102.92 -41.75 -172.27
CA ILE A 896 102.59 -43.11 -171.68
C ILE A 896 101.44 -42.98 -170.62
N ALA A 897 100.53 -43.93 -170.33
CA ALA A 897 99.74 -44.87 -171.14
C ALA A 897 98.66 -45.54 -170.22
N ALA A 898 97.66 -46.23 -170.81
CA ALA A 898 97.06 -47.38 -170.15
C ALA A 898 98.00 -48.61 -170.33
N GLU A 899 97.68 -49.76 -169.71
CA GLU A 899 98.48 -51.00 -169.78
C GLU A 899 99.72 -51.09 -168.86
N THR A 900 99.60 -50.58 -167.63
CA THR A 900 100.34 -51.06 -166.44
C THR A 900 99.32 -51.41 -165.33
N VAL A 901 98.60 -52.55 -165.33
CA VAL A 901 98.96 -53.95 -165.68
C VAL A 901 100.14 -54.44 -164.82
N THR A 902 100.05 -55.48 -163.98
CA THR A 902 98.96 -56.37 -163.47
C THR A 902 99.44 -56.96 -162.10
N ALA A 903 98.76 -57.82 -161.31
CA ALA A 903 97.62 -58.73 -161.51
C ALA A 903 96.86 -59.06 -160.19
N ARG A 904 95.55 -59.35 -160.33
CA ARG A 904 94.83 -60.59 -159.91
C ARG A 904 95.13 -61.30 -158.56
N GLU A 905 94.15 -61.26 -157.65
CA GLU A 905 93.93 -62.20 -156.51
C GLU A 905 95.05 -62.27 -155.44
N VAL A 906 94.92 -62.88 -154.24
CA VAL A 906 93.96 -63.85 -153.65
C VAL A 906 93.45 -63.36 -152.26
N LYS A 907 92.51 -64.09 -151.66
CA LYS A 907 91.86 -63.85 -150.35
C LYS A 907 92.72 -64.21 -149.11
N ALA A 908 92.29 -63.64 -147.98
CA ALA A 908 92.12 -64.27 -146.65
C ALA A 908 93.29 -64.37 -145.63
N SER A 909 92.90 -64.10 -144.38
CA SER A 909 93.30 -64.71 -143.08
C SER A 909 94.76 -65.13 -142.80
N GLU A 910 95.30 -64.49 -141.75
CA GLU A 910 96.24 -65.09 -140.77
C GLU A 910 97.65 -65.51 -141.29
N PRO A 911 98.63 -65.89 -140.44
CA PRO A 911 99.98 -65.30 -140.59
C PRO A 911 101.18 -66.28 -140.72
N HIS A 912 102.32 -65.64 -141.00
CA HIS A 912 103.73 -66.04 -140.84
C HIS A 912 104.50 -66.61 -142.05
N ARG A 913 105.70 -66.01 -142.19
CA ARG A 913 106.73 -66.12 -143.25
C ARG A 913 106.46 -65.29 -144.51
#